data_AF-D1PA58-F1
#
_entry.id   AF-D1PA58-F1
#
_cell.length_a   1.000
_cell.length_b   1.000
_cell.length_c   1.000
_cell.angle_alpha   90.00
_cell.angle_beta   90.00
_cell.angle_gamma   90.00
#
_symmetry.space_group_name_H-M   'P 1'
#
loop_
_entity.id
_entity.type
_entity.pdbx_description
1 polymer ?
#
loop_
_entity_poly.entity_id
_entity_poly.type
_entity_poly.pdbx_seq_one_letter_code
_entity_poly.pdbx_strand_id
1 'polypeptide(L)'
;MNYIKSYPYIVAIILATIFSIVAWYFTPNKYSATTKLGDEFKETDLAIGLNDISAKIRDLSGCENSGINDIEVYCKTLKTEDFARILSKKNVPVKGMTYGEYLACKDTINMIKDNIEYNISTKHQTLTIQFTDRDPVIAAQMLDSIVVMLQNFVTQTRHNISKAYLQNAKQELITTASNYHKAQKQYANYMDSHIDEQTVEGKQNASTLQNNKTQTFAAYQKATIAYARQKALFTRNYMSFAVIRNVVVPQHSNKHLIGYLLFFNIFSLVFVKAFMLYRQRENKQVVTKKYYSNDLGDIFAPWTLSLLIWSILGIIIAFSSDIIDPIQDVFYTNISVWLAIFTATSISTYLLMPANQDIKTGVKGIKINITIFNILFFLSMIMTPLYMYQIYKIVTMFDSKDLMNNMRELAVNGNGHGFLNYTMVINQALLLTGLWRFPYLPKWKIICVVGCCLAYAIANMEKLTFFLVFITIFFVLFERRIIKLRTIVICGILLIIGFYIFNLSRSDSDSDYQKNTSILDFLGMYLMSPPVAFGHLRRTISDSFCSESLWTIYAYTNRLMGSGSIIQHEDFGEFVYVPMPTNVYTIMKPFYQDLGTIGVAFYAFIYGLVTGFIYRKARNGNAFGICMYTYLVFVLTMQFFDELIFVAIPQFLQRMFLVYIICQNKIKFTIHKSRGSRSLQIE
;
A
#
# COMPACT_ATOMS: atom_id res chain seq x y z
N MET A 1 11.67 2.48 -49.09
CA MET A 1 11.92 1.15 -48.48
C MET A 1 13.30 0.99 -47.83
N ASN A 2 14.38 1.59 -48.33
CA ASN A 2 15.73 1.43 -47.72
C ASN A 2 15.88 2.08 -46.33
N TYR A 3 15.24 3.22 -46.05
CA TYR A 3 15.27 3.85 -44.72
C TYR A 3 14.61 3.02 -43.61
N ILE A 4 13.59 2.21 -43.95
CA ILE A 4 12.86 1.36 -42.99
C ILE A 4 13.75 0.24 -42.45
N LYS A 5 14.70 -0.25 -43.25
CA LYS A 5 15.68 -1.26 -42.81
C LYS A 5 16.77 -0.68 -41.91
N SER A 6 17.15 0.58 -42.10
CA SER A 6 18.26 1.21 -41.36
C SER A 6 17.88 1.61 -39.93
N TYR A 7 16.61 1.98 -39.68
CA TYR A 7 16.16 2.47 -38.37
C TYR A 7 14.84 1.82 -37.92
N PRO A 8 14.82 0.50 -37.69
CA PRO A 8 13.58 -0.23 -37.40
C PRO A 8 12.87 0.26 -36.14
N TYR A 9 13.60 0.63 -35.09
CA TYR A 9 13.00 1.14 -33.85
C TYR A 9 12.37 2.53 -34.02
N ILE A 10 12.95 3.41 -34.84
CA ILE A 10 12.40 4.76 -35.07
C ILE A 10 11.07 4.65 -35.83
N VAL A 11 11.05 3.84 -36.89
CA VAL A 11 9.83 3.58 -37.66
C VAL A 11 8.76 2.96 -36.77
N ALA A 12 9.13 2.02 -35.91
CA ALA A 12 8.21 1.34 -35.02
C ALA A 12 7.62 2.27 -33.94
N ILE A 13 8.41 3.21 -33.40
CA ILE A 13 7.94 4.26 -32.49
C ILE A 13 6.97 5.20 -33.20
N ILE A 14 7.30 5.65 -34.42
CA ILE A 14 6.43 6.55 -35.20
C ILE A 14 5.10 5.88 -35.50
N LEU A 15 5.12 4.64 -36.01
CA LEU A 15 3.91 3.87 -36.28
C LEU A 15 3.10 3.62 -35.01
N ALA A 16 3.75 3.20 -33.91
CA ALA A 16 3.09 2.99 -32.63
C ALA A 16 2.45 4.27 -32.09
N THR A 17 3.10 5.41 -32.27
CA THR A 17 2.57 6.73 -31.87
C THR A 17 1.33 7.08 -32.70
N ILE A 18 1.37 6.89 -34.02
CA ILE A 18 0.19 7.10 -34.89
C ILE A 18 -0.95 6.15 -34.47
N PHE A 19 -0.67 4.86 -34.32
CA PHE A 19 -1.67 3.88 -33.86
C PHE A 19 -2.23 4.22 -32.49
N SER A 20 -1.41 4.72 -31.57
CA SER A 20 -1.87 5.12 -30.23
C SER A 20 -2.83 6.31 -30.28
N ILE A 21 -2.57 7.31 -31.13
CA ILE A 21 -3.44 8.47 -31.32
C ILE A 21 -4.75 8.03 -31.97
N VAL A 22 -4.68 7.17 -32.99
CA VAL A 22 -5.85 6.60 -33.66
C VAL A 22 -6.70 5.80 -32.67
N ALA A 23 -6.10 4.88 -31.92
CA ALA A 23 -6.79 4.08 -30.92
C ALA A 23 -7.44 4.98 -29.85
N TRP A 24 -6.71 5.95 -29.30
CA TRP A 24 -7.23 6.91 -28.34
C TRP A 24 -8.40 7.74 -28.90
N TYR A 25 -8.33 8.13 -30.16
CA TYR A 25 -9.38 8.90 -30.83
C TYR A 25 -10.68 8.09 -30.96
N PHE A 26 -10.58 6.82 -31.39
CA PHE A 26 -11.73 5.93 -31.60
C PHE A 26 -12.29 5.32 -30.31
N THR A 27 -11.56 5.31 -29.18
CA THR A 27 -12.12 4.84 -27.92
C THR A 27 -13.26 5.77 -27.46
N PRO A 28 -14.45 5.21 -27.14
CA PRO A 28 -15.59 5.98 -26.64
C PRO A 28 -15.24 6.77 -25.39
N ASN A 29 -15.68 8.03 -25.35
CA ASN A 29 -15.50 8.86 -24.17
C ASN A 29 -16.36 8.33 -23.01
N LYS A 30 -15.74 8.26 -21.85
CA LYS A 30 -16.40 8.06 -20.56
C LYS A 30 -16.04 9.21 -19.64
N TYR A 31 -16.96 9.60 -18.79
CA TYR A 31 -16.84 10.72 -17.87
C TYR A 31 -17.21 10.26 -16.47
N SER A 32 -16.32 10.53 -15.52
CA SER A 32 -16.51 10.19 -14.11
C SER A 32 -16.86 11.43 -13.29
N ALA A 33 -18.08 11.50 -12.79
CA ALA A 33 -18.41 12.47 -11.74
C ALA A 33 -17.95 11.92 -10.39
N THR A 34 -17.47 12.78 -9.49
CA THR A 34 -16.98 12.39 -8.16
C THR A 34 -17.58 13.27 -7.07
N THR A 35 -17.77 12.69 -5.89
CA THR A 35 -18.21 13.37 -4.66
C THR A 35 -17.45 12.78 -3.48
N LYS A 36 -17.24 13.59 -2.43
CA LYS A 36 -16.60 13.15 -1.19
C LYS A 36 -17.56 13.41 -0.05
N LEU A 37 -17.84 12.37 0.72
CA LEU A 37 -18.71 12.36 1.88
C LEU A 37 -17.86 12.19 3.14
N GLY A 38 -18.23 12.85 4.22
CA GLY A 38 -17.77 12.55 5.58
C GLY A 38 -18.96 12.07 6.38
N ASP A 39 -18.83 10.94 7.08
CA ASP A 39 -19.90 10.57 8.00
C ASP A 39 -20.00 11.66 9.07
N GLU A 40 -21.21 12.13 9.37
CA GLU A 40 -21.39 12.98 10.53
C GLU A 40 -21.27 12.06 11.74
N PHE A 41 -20.09 12.09 12.37
CA PHE A 41 -19.81 11.32 13.57
C PHE A 41 -20.97 11.54 14.53
N LYS A 42 -21.71 10.47 14.83
CA LYS A 42 -22.54 10.49 16.03
C LYS A 42 -21.53 10.57 17.18
N GLU A 43 -21.50 11.70 17.87
CA GLU A 43 -21.47 11.64 19.33
C GLU A 43 -22.60 10.68 19.72
N THR A 44 -22.30 9.38 19.78
CA THR A 44 -23.31 8.35 20.03
C THR A 44 -23.92 8.53 21.40
N ASP A 45 -23.34 9.41 22.21
CA ASP A 45 -23.69 9.67 23.57
C ASP A 45 -23.41 11.14 23.85
N LEU A 46 -24.47 11.96 23.95
CA LEU A 46 -24.39 13.18 24.76
C LEU A 46 -23.72 12.80 26.09
N ALA A 47 -22.78 13.62 26.56
CA ALA A 47 -22.11 13.48 27.87
C ALA A 47 -23.09 13.63 29.07
N ILE A 48 -24.39 13.57 28.82
CA ILE A 48 -25.44 13.58 29.85
C ILE A 48 -25.27 12.30 30.69
N GLY A 49 -24.65 12.47 31.86
CA GLY A 49 -24.42 11.40 32.85
C GLY A 49 -23.04 10.74 32.79
N LEU A 50 -22.15 11.11 31.85
CA LEU A 50 -20.74 10.74 31.89
C LEU A 50 -19.98 11.83 32.67
N ASN A 51 -19.04 11.45 33.55
CA ASN A 51 -18.12 12.43 34.12
C ASN A 51 -17.08 12.84 33.06
N ASP A 52 -16.47 14.02 33.24
CA ASP A 52 -15.56 14.61 32.26
C ASP A 52 -14.43 13.67 31.84
N ILE A 53 -13.92 12.84 32.77
CA ILE A 53 -12.85 11.89 32.50
C ILE A 53 -13.31 10.76 31.58
N SER A 54 -14.50 10.20 31.80
CA SER A 54 -15.02 9.10 30.97
C SER A 54 -15.42 9.58 29.57
N ALA A 55 -15.91 10.81 29.46
CA ALA A 55 -16.16 11.45 28.17
C ALA A 55 -14.83 11.66 27.40
N LYS A 56 -13.79 12.15 28.09
CA LYS A 56 -12.49 12.45 27.48
C LYS A 56 -11.68 11.21 27.11
N ILE A 57 -11.70 10.16 27.93
CA ILE A 57 -11.09 8.86 27.61
C ILE A 57 -11.76 8.25 26.38
N ARG A 58 -13.07 8.42 26.24
CA ARG A 58 -13.81 7.92 25.09
C ARG A 58 -13.48 8.65 23.79
N ASP A 59 -13.44 9.98 23.84
CA ASP A 59 -13.01 10.81 22.71
C ASP A 59 -11.59 10.44 22.23
N LEU A 60 -10.71 10.10 23.17
CA LEU A 60 -9.35 9.63 22.90
C LEU A 60 -9.29 8.18 22.37
N SER A 61 -10.29 7.34 22.70
CA SER A 61 -10.32 5.92 22.33
C SER A 61 -10.85 5.63 20.94
N GLY A 62 -11.44 6.62 20.24
CA GLY A 62 -11.94 6.47 18.88
C GLY A 62 -12.84 5.24 18.72
N CYS A 63 -14.04 5.26 19.33
CA CYS A 63 -14.94 4.10 19.28
C CYS A 63 -15.18 3.64 17.84
N GLU A 64 -14.86 2.37 17.56
CA GLU A 64 -15.14 1.72 16.28
C GLU A 64 -16.62 1.91 15.90
N ASN A 65 -16.86 2.63 14.81
CA ASN A 65 -18.18 2.70 14.21
C ASN A 65 -18.62 1.29 13.83
N SER A 66 -19.76 0.83 14.35
CA SER A 66 -20.34 -0.49 14.02
C SER A 66 -21.76 -0.37 13.50
N GLY A 67 -22.15 -1.28 12.60
CA GLY A 67 -23.47 -1.29 11.96
C GLY A 67 -23.68 -0.11 11.00
N ILE A 68 -24.86 0.51 10.98
CA ILE A 68 -25.21 1.60 10.03
C ILE A 68 -24.37 2.89 10.19
N ASN A 69 -23.55 2.97 11.24
CA ASN A 69 -22.64 4.09 11.46
C ASN A 69 -21.25 3.83 10.87
N ASP A 70 -20.98 2.61 10.40
CA ASP A 70 -19.79 2.29 9.64
C ASP A 70 -19.99 2.72 8.19
N ILE A 71 -19.06 3.55 7.69
CA ILE A 71 -19.07 4.04 6.31
C ILE A 71 -18.94 2.89 5.29
N GLU A 72 -18.41 1.73 5.71
CA GLU A 72 -18.39 0.51 4.91
C GLU A 72 -19.81 0.00 4.59
N VAL A 73 -20.79 0.21 5.48
CA VAL A 73 -22.19 -0.15 5.22
C VAL A 73 -22.78 0.69 4.10
N TYR A 74 -22.38 1.96 3.98
CA TYR A 74 -22.81 2.81 2.86
C TYR A 74 -22.34 2.21 1.54
N CYS A 75 -21.10 1.76 1.52
CA CYS A 75 -20.47 1.14 0.36
C CYS A 75 -21.13 -0.17 -0.05
N LYS A 76 -21.41 -1.05 0.93
CA LYS A 76 -22.15 -2.30 0.70
C LYS A 76 -23.53 -2.01 0.11
N THR A 77 -24.20 -0.97 0.60
CA THR A 77 -25.52 -0.53 0.09
C THR A 77 -25.45 -0.14 -1.39
N LEU A 78 -24.46 0.65 -1.79
CA LEU A 78 -24.28 1.11 -3.18
C LEU A 78 -24.10 -0.04 -4.19
N LYS A 79 -23.61 -1.20 -3.76
CA LYS A 79 -23.39 -2.39 -4.60
C LYS A 79 -24.51 -3.41 -4.55
N THR A 80 -25.58 -3.18 -3.79
CA THR A 80 -26.75 -4.06 -3.77
C THR A 80 -27.52 -4.02 -5.09
N GLU A 81 -28.17 -5.13 -5.44
CA GLU A 81 -29.06 -5.16 -6.60
C GLU A 81 -30.25 -4.23 -6.45
N ASP A 82 -30.79 -4.10 -5.23
CA ASP A 82 -31.95 -3.25 -4.96
C ASP A 82 -31.64 -1.77 -5.18
N PHE A 83 -30.45 -1.31 -4.76
CA PHE A 83 -30.02 0.06 -5.03
C PHE A 83 -29.92 0.32 -6.55
N ALA A 84 -29.34 -0.63 -7.30
CA ALA A 84 -29.24 -0.54 -8.76
C ALA A 84 -30.62 -0.60 -9.46
N ARG A 85 -31.57 -1.41 -8.95
CA ARG A 85 -32.95 -1.46 -9.46
C ARG A 85 -33.74 -0.17 -9.22
N ILE A 86 -33.48 0.53 -8.12
CA ILE A 86 -34.09 1.84 -7.86
C ILE A 86 -33.45 2.89 -8.78
N LEU A 87 -32.13 2.86 -8.93
CA LEU A 87 -31.39 3.79 -9.79
C LEU A 87 -31.77 3.62 -11.27
N SER A 88 -32.03 2.39 -11.74
CA SER A 88 -32.46 2.14 -13.13
C SER A 88 -33.80 2.81 -13.47
N LYS A 89 -34.69 2.98 -12.48
CA LYS A 89 -35.99 3.62 -12.64
C LYS A 89 -35.95 5.15 -12.50
N LYS A 90 -34.78 5.74 -12.21
CA LYS A 90 -34.65 7.20 -12.12
C LYS A 90 -34.74 7.83 -13.49
N ASN A 91 -35.54 8.89 -13.59
CA ASN A 91 -35.67 9.67 -14.81
C ASN A 91 -34.40 10.46 -15.09
N VAL A 92 -33.99 10.46 -16.36
CA VAL A 92 -32.94 11.31 -16.92
C VAL A 92 -33.63 12.44 -17.70
N PRO A 93 -33.85 13.63 -17.11
CA PRO A 93 -34.61 14.73 -17.70
C PRO A 93 -34.11 15.13 -19.08
N VAL A 94 -32.78 15.13 -19.28
CA VAL A 94 -32.16 15.47 -20.57
C VAL A 94 -32.58 14.51 -21.70
N LYS A 95 -32.96 13.28 -21.37
CA LYS A 95 -33.37 12.24 -22.32
C LYS A 95 -34.86 11.92 -22.28
N GLY A 96 -35.60 12.40 -21.28
CA GLY A 96 -37.03 12.15 -21.12
C GLY A 96 -37.40 10.68 -20.87
N MET A 97 -36.45 9.87 -20.39
CA MET A 97 -36.62 8.42 -20.18
C MET A 97 -35.94 7.99 -18.88
N THR A 98 -36.15 6.74 -18.45
CA THR A 98 -35.47 6.18 -17.27
C THR A 98 -34.02 5.81 -17.60
N TYR A 99 -33.15 5.75 -16.58
CA TYR A 99 -31.75 5.38 -16.78
C TYR A 99 -31.59 3.95 -17.34
N GLY A 100 -32.43 3.02 -16.90
CA GLY A 100 -32.44 1.65 -17.41
C GLY A 100 -32.77 1.57 -18.89
N GLU A 101 -33.75 2.35 -19.36
CA GLU A 101 -34.07 2.47 -20.79
C GLU A 101 -32.94 3.14 -21.57
N TYR A 102 -32.30 4.17 -21.00
CA TYR A 102 -31.15 4.85 -21.62
C TYR A 102 -29.96 3.90 -21.85
N LEU A 103 -29.70 2.98 -20.92
CA LEU A 103 -28.61 2.01 -21.07
C LEU A 103 -28.88 0.99 -22.18
N ALA A 104 -30.15 0.66 -22.45
CA ALA A 104 -30.60 -0.24 -23.52
C ALA A 104 -29.83 -1.57 -23.60
N CYS A 105 -29.36 -2.11 -22.46
CA CYS A 105 -28.57 -3.33 -22.38
C CYS A 105 -29.34 -4.47 -21.70
N LYS A 106 -28.98 -5.73 -21.98
CA LYS A 106 -29.65 -6.91 -21.39
C LYS A 106 -29.44 -7.03 -19.88
N ASP A 107 -28.30 -6.53 -19.38
CA ASP A 107 -27.90 -6.60 -17.98
C ASP A 107 -27.69 -5.20 -17.40
N THR A 108 -28.79 -4.45 -17.29
CA THR A 108 -28.80 -3.07 -16.79
C THR A 108 -28.30 -2.98 -15.35
N ILE A 109 -28.63 -3.96 -14.50
CA ILE A 109 -28.32 -3.95 -13.08
C ILE A 109 -26.82 -4.10 -12.82
N ASN A 110 -26.16 -5.07 -13.47
CA ASN A 110 -24.71 -5.22 -13.30
C ASN A 110 -23.96 -4.04 -13.92
N MET A 111 -24.41 -3.53 -15.07
CA MET A 111 -23.82 -2.34 -15.67
C MET A 111 -23.92 -1.10 -14.75
N ILE A 112 -25.06 -0.90 -14.08
CA ILE A 112 -25.23 0.17 -13.09
C ILE A 112 -24.25 -0.01 -11.93
N LYS A 113 -24.14 -1.22 -11.40
CA LYS A 113 -23.21 -1.53 -10.31
C LYS A 113 -21.76 -1.27 -10.72
N ASP A 114 -21.39 -1.59 -11.95
CA ASP A 114 -20.05 -1.36 -12.49
C ASP A 114 -19.74 0.13 -12.72
N ASN A 115 -20.75 0.93 -13.05
CA ASN A 115 -20.60 2.38 -13.20
C ASN A 115 -20.37 3.11 -11.86
N ILE A 116 -20.73 2.50 -10.73
CA ILE A 116 -20.49 3.03 -9.39
C ILE A 116 -19.14 2.51 -8.87
N GLU A 117 -18.16 3.40 -8.72
CA GLU A 117 -16.91 3.12 -8.00
C GLU A 117 -16.90 3.88 -6.68
N TYR A 118 -16.22 3.37 -5.66
CA TYR A 118 -16.07 4.07 -4.38
C TYR A 118 -14.71 3.75 -3.75
N ASN A 119 -14.21 4.69 -2.95
CA ASN A 119 -13.01 4.56 -2.15
C ASN A 119 -13.27 5.07 -0.73
N ILE A 120 -12.88 4.30 0.28
CA ILE A 120 -13.01 4.66 1.70
C ILE A 120 -11.62 5.07 2.18
N SER A 121 -11.53 6.21 2.86
CA SER A 121 -10.34 6.55 3.64
C SER A 121 -10.64 6.36 5.12
N THR A 122 -10.02 5.35 5.73
CA THR A 122 -10.17 5.05 7.16
C THR A 122 -9.58 6.15 8.04
N LYS A 123 -8.46 6.72 7.60
CA LYS A 123 -7.75 7.80 8.30
C LYS A 123 -8.59 9.07 8.40
N HIS A 124 -9.24 9.45 7.30
CA HIS A 124 -10.05 10.67 7.25
C HIS A 124 -11.54 10.40 7.54
N GLN A 125 -11.94 9.14 7.73
CA GLN A 125 -13.35 8.72 7.86
C GLN A 125 -14.24 9.29 6.75
N THR A 126 -13.73 9.22 5.51
CA THR A 126 -14.42 9.77 4.33
C THR A 126 -14.68 8.71 3.27
N LEU A 127 -15.78 8.89 2.54
CA LEU A 127 -16.19 8.06 1.42
C LEU A 127 -16.19 8.89 0.15
N THR A 128 -15.36 8.50 -0.81
CA THR A 128 -15.38 9.06 -2.17
C THR A 128 -16.23 8.15 -3.06
N ILE A 129 -17.24 8.71 -3.72
CA ILE A 129 -18.09 7.97 -4.67
C ILE A 129 -17.86 8.56 -6.06
N GLN A 130 -17.72 7.67 -7.04
CA GLN A 130 -17.63 8.00 -8.45
C GLN A 130 -18.75 7.32 -9.23
N PHE A 131 -19.36 8.06 -10.16
CA PHE A 131 -20.28 7.49 -11.14
C PHE A 131 -19.79 7.79 -12.56
N THR A 132 -19.72 6.75 -13.39
CA THR A 132 -19.17 6.83 -14.75
C THR A 132 -20.27 6.67 -15.80
N ASP A 133 -20.37 7.61 -16.74
CA ASP A 133 -21.28 7.52 -17.89
C ASP A 133 -20.61 7.98 -19.19
N ARG A 134 -21.29 7.82 -20.33
CA ARG A 134 -20.88 8.35 -21.64
C ARG A 134 -21.15 9.84 -21.78
N ASP A 135 -22.16 10.35 -21.08
CA ASP A 135 -22.52 11.76 -21.06
C ASP A 135 -22.11 12.39 -19.71
N PRO A 136 -21.31 13.47 -19.70
CA PRO A 136 -20.84 14.09 -18.45
C PRO A 136 -21.98 14.65 -17.59
N VAL A 137 -23.07 15.14 -18.20
CA VAL A 137 -24.22 15.69 -17.47
C VAL A 137 -24.99 14.56 -16.81
N ILE A 138 -25.21 13.45 -17.53
CA ILE A 138 -25.85 12.26 -16.97
C ILE A 138 -24.99 11.69 -15.84
N ALA A 139 -23.66 11.63 -15.99
CA ALA A 139 -22.76 11.14 -14.95
C ALA A 139 -22.94 11.92 -13.63
N ALA A 140 -22.93 13.26 -13.70
CA ALA A 140 -23.13 14.11 -12.54
C ALA A 140 -24.55 13.98 -11.96
N GLN A 141 -25.57 13.97 -12.81
CA GLN A 141 -26.96 13.89 -12.35
C GLN A 141 -27.27 12.56 -11.65
N MET A 142 -26.77 11.45 -12.20
CA MET A 142 -26.94 10.14 -11.60
C MET A 142 -26.17 10.06 -10.28
N LEU A 143 -24.98 10.65 -10.18
CA LEU A 143 -24.25 10.73 -8.91
C LEU A 143 -25.01 11.54 -7.85
N ASP A 144 -25.62 12.67 -8.21
CA ASP A 144 -26.46 13.45 -7.31
C ASP A 144 -27.66 12.62 -6.80
N SER A 145 -28.31 11.88 -7.71
CA SER A 145 -29.38 10.95 -7.34
C SER A 145 -28.90 9.85 -6.40
N ILE A 146 -27.70 9.32 -6.60
CA ILE A 146 -27.06 8.33 -5.71
C ILE A 146 -26.88 8.90 -4.30
N VAL A 147 -26.33 10.11 -4.19
CA VAL A 147 -26.11 10.78 -2.89
C VAL A 147 -27.43 10.96 -2.13
N VAL A 148 -28.48 11.46 -2.80
CA VAL A 148 -29.80 11.65 -2.18
C VAL A 148 -30.42 10.33 -1.74
N MET A 149 -30.34 9.28 -2.56
CA MET A 149 -30.88 7.97 -2.20
C MET A 149 -30.12 7.34 -1.03
N LEU A 150 -28.79 7.46 -1.02
CA LEU A 150 -27.97 6.99 0.08
C LEU A 150 -28.31 7.75 1.36
N GLN A 151 -28.46 9.08 1.28
CA GLN A 151 -28.87 9.91 2.41
C GLN A 151 -30.21 9.45 3.00
N ASN A 152 -31.20 9.22 2.14
CA ASN A 152 -32.52 8.75 2.57
C ASN A 152 -32.47 7.36 3.19
N PHE A 153 -31.73 6.42 2.59
CA PHE A 153 -31.57 5.07 3.10
C PHE A 153 -30.92 5.08 4.50
N VAL A 154 -29.80 5.79 4.66
CA VAL A 154 -29.08 5.85 5.93
C VAL A 154 -29.93 6.57 6.98
N THR A 155 -30.54 7.71 6.65
CA THR A 155 -31.40 8.47 7.57
C THR A 155 -32.60 7.65 8.02
N GLN A 156 -33.29 6.96 7.10
CA GLN A 156 -34.45 6.13 7.45
C GLN A 156 -34.04 4.94 8.34
N THR A 157 -32.90 4.31 8.04
CA THR A 157 -32.39 3.17 8.82
C THR A 157 -31.99 3.62 10.23
N ARG A 158 -31.26 4.73 10.34
CA ARG A 158 -30.90 5.34 11.63
C ARG A 158 -32.15 5.76 12.42
N HIS A 159 -33.16 6.32 11.76
CA HIS A 159 -34.43 6.67 12.40
C HIS A 159 -35.18 5.44 12.94
N ASN A 160 -35.27 4.36 12.17
CA ASN A 160 -35.90 3.12 12.59
C ASN A 160 -35.19 2.49 13.81
N ILE A 161 -33.85 2.50 13.81
CA ILE A 161 -33.04 2.03 14.93
C ILE A 161 -33.26 2.91 16.18
N SER A 162 -33.21 4.23 16.04
CA SER A 162 -33.48 5.17 17.13
C SER A 162 -34.89 4.99 17.70
N LYS A 163 -35.89 4.73 16.86
CA LYS A 163 -37.27 4.43 17.27
C LYS A 163 -37.34 3.14 18.10
N ALA A 164 -36.66 2.08 17.67
CA ALA A 164 -36.61 0.82 18.42
C ALA A 164 -35.92 1.00 19.79
N TYR A 165 -34.80 1.72 19.85
CA TYR A 165 -34.14 2.02 21.13
C TYR A 165 -35.03 2.83 22.08
N LEU A 166 -35.74 3.84 21.56
CA LEU A 166 -36.70 4.62 22.35
C LEU A 166 -37.84 3.75 22.89
N GLN A 167 -38.37 2.83 22.08
CA GLN A 167 -39.43 1.90 22.50
C GLN A 167 -38.93 0.94 23.59
N ASN A 168 -37.73 0.37 23.43
CA ASN A 168 -37.12 -0.52 24.42
C ASN A 168 -36.88 0.20 25.75
N ALA A 169 -36.29 1.41 25.71
CA ALA A 169 -36.05 2.22 26.91
C ALA A 169 -37.37 2.63 27.61
N LYS A 170 -38.43 2.91 26.84
CA LYS A 170 -39.76 3.19 27.39
C LYS A 170 -40.34 1.96 28.11
N GLN A 171 -40.19 0.77 27.54
CA GLN A 171 -40.68 -0.47 28.14
C GLN A 171 -39.91 -0.81 29.42
N GLU A 172 -38.59 -0.62 29.44
CA GLU A 172 -37.75 -0.78 30.61
C GLU A 172 -38.14 0.21 31.73
N LEU A 173 -38.39 1.48 31.38
CA LEU A 173 -38.89 2.49 32.31
C LEU A 173 -40.22 2.07 32.96
N ILE A 174 -41.18 1.59 32.16
CA ILE A 174 -42.49 1.13 32.66
C ILE A 174 -42.31 -0.06 33.61
N THR A 175 -41.45 -1.02 33.24
CA THR A 175 -41.21 -2.24 34.02
C THR A 175 -40.52 -1.93 35.35
N THR A 176 -39.46 -1.12 35.31
CA THR A 176 -38.71 -0.70 36.50
C THR A 176 -39.55 0.19 37.43
N ALA A 177 -40.38 1.07 36.88
CA ALA A 177 -41.34 1.86 37.65
C ALA A 177 -42.34 0.95 38.40
N SER A 178 -42.91 -0.04 37.70
CA SER A 178 -43.84 -1.01 38.31
C SER A 178 -43.19 -1.80 39.45
N ASN A 179 -41.96 -2.28 39.24
CA ASN A 179 -41.20 -3.01 40.26
C ASN A 179 -40.89 -2.15 41.49
N TYR A 180 -40.48 -0.89 41.26
CA TYR A 180 -40.24 0.07 42.34
C TYR A 180 -41.53 0.35 43.13
N HIS A 181 -42.65 0.65 42.46
CA HIS A 181 -43.92 0.89 43.15
C HIS A 181 -44.41 -0.33 43.92
N LYS A 182 -44.19 -1.55 43.41
CA LYS A 182 -44.48 -2.79 44.13
C LYS A 182 -43.60 -2.94 45.38
N ALA A 183 -42.29 -2.73 45.28
CA ALA A 183 -41.37 -2.80 46.41
C ALA A 183 -41.66 -1.70 47.46
N GLN A 184 -42.00 -0.50 47.00
CA GLN A 184 -42.43 0.62 47.84
C GLN A 184 -43.70 0.28 48.62
N LYS A 185 -44.72 -0.28 47.96
CA LYS A 185 -45.97 -0.71 48.59
C LYS A 185 -45.75 -1.84 49.60
N GLN A 186 -44.92 -2.84 49.27
CA GLN A 186 -44.58 -3.93 50.18
C GLN A 186 -43.87 -3.42 51.44
N TYR A 187 -42.90 -2.51 51.26
CA TYR A 187 -42.21 -1.87 52.37
C TYR A 187 -43.18 -1.06 53.25
N ALA A 188 -44.03 -0.23 52.64
CA ALA A 188 -45.01 0.58 53.37
C ALA A 188 -46.00 -0.30 54.17
N ASN A 189 -46.60 -1.30 53.54
CA ASN A 189 -47.52 -2.23 54.20
C ASN A 189 -46.86 -2.98 55.38
N TYR A 190 -45.59 -3.35 55.25
CA TYR A 190 -44.86 -4.01 56.33
C TYR A 190 -44.63 -3.06 57.51
N MET A 191 -44.19 -1.82 57.24
CA MET A 191 -43.99 -0.79 58.27
C MET A 191 -45.30 -0.44 58.99
N ASP A 192 -46.41 -0.35 58.27
CA ASP A 192 -47.73 -0.04 58.84
C ASP A 192 -48.29 -1.18 59.71
N SER A 193 -47.94 -2.43 59.42
CA SER A 193 -48.44 -3.61 60.17
C SER A 193 -47.55 -4.02 61.34
N HIS A 194 -46.29 -3.56 61.40
CA HIS A 194 -45.28 -4.00 62.37
C HIS A 194 -44.67 -2.81 63.14
N ILE A 195 -45.51 -1.87 63.58
CA ILE A 195 -45.12 -0.56 64.17
C ILE A 195 -44.20 -0.69 65.39
N ASP A 196 -44.29 -1.77 66.17
CA ASP A 196 -43.54 -1.99 67.42
C ASP A 196 -42.71 -3.30 67.45
N GLU A 197 -42.42 -3.90 66.29
CA GLU A 197 -41.71 -5.18 66.19
C GLU A 197 -40.23 -5.07 66.60
N GLN A 198 -39.85 -5.67 67.74
CA GLN A 198 -38.48 -5.63 68.27
C GLN A 198 -37.66 -6.90 67.99
N THR A 199 -38.25 -7.91 67.36
CA THR A 199 -37.59 -9.19 67.05
C THR A 199 -36.43 -8.98 66.07
N VAL A 200 -35.36 -9.77 66.21
CA VAL A 200 -34.20 -9.72 65.29
C VAL A 200 -34.63 -10.05 63.86
N GLU A 201 -35.53 -11.03 63.72
CA GLU A 201 -36.12 -11.43 62.44
C GLU A 201 -36.92 -10.30 61.78
N GLY A 202 -37.78 -9.61 62.55
CA GLY A 202 -38.58 -8.50 62.06
C GLY A 202 -37.75 -7.30 61.60
N LYS A 203 -36.64 -7.00 62.30
CA LYS A 203 -35.66 -5.97 61.90
C LYS A 203 -34.90 -6.35 60.63
N GLN A 204 -34.54 -7.62 60.48
CA GLN A 204 -33.86 -8.13 59.28
C GLN A 204 -34.78 -8.10 58.05
N ASN A 205 -36.05 -8.46 58.21
CA ASN A 205 -37.06 -8.37 57.14
C ASN A 205 -37.32 -6.92 56.73
N ALA A 206 -37.45 -5.99 57.68
CA ALA A 206 -37.54 -4.55 57.42
C ALA A 206 -36.34 -4.03 56.59
N SER A 207 -35.12 -4.39 56.99
CA SER A 207 -33.89 -4.01 56.29
C SER A 207 -33.83 -4.59 54.87
N THR A 208 -34.26 -5.84 54.69
CA THR A 208 -34.30 -6.50 53.38
C THR A 208 -35.28 -5.81 52.42
N LEU A 209 -36.49 -5.47 52.89
CA LEU A 209 -37.47 -4.74 52.10
C LEU A 209 -37.01 -3.31 51.77
N GLN A 210 -36.34 -2.63 52.71
CA GLN A 210 -35.73 -1.31 52.49
C GLN A 210 -34.63 -1.38 51.42
N ASN A 211 -33.75 -2.38 51.49
CA ASN A 211 -32.69 -2.59 50.51
C ASN A 211 -33.27 -2.87 49.12
N ASN A 212 -34.30 -3.72 49.03
CA ASN A 212 -34.99 -4.00 47.77
C ASN A 212 -35.65 -2.74 47.18
N LYS A 213 -36.31 -1.91 48.00
CA LYS A 213 -36.85 -0.60 47.57
C LYS A 213 -35.74 0.33 47.05
N THR A 214 -34.61 0.41 47.75
CA THR A 214 -33.47 1.25 47.32
C THR A 214 -32.84 0.76 46.01
N GLN A 215 -32.67 -0.56 45.86
CA GLN A 215 -32.14 -1.16 44.63
C GLN A 215 -33.08 -0.95 43.44
N THR A 216 -34.38 -1.19 43.62
CA THR A 216 -35.38 -0.96 42.56
C THR A 216 -35.54 0.52 42.21
N PHE A 217 -35.39 1.43 43.19
CA PHE A 217 -35.34 2.87 42.94
C PHE A 217 -34.12 3.27 42.10
N ALA A 218 -32.93 2.75 42.41
CA ALA A 218 -31.73 3.00 41.62
C ALA A 218 -31.88 2.49 40.18
N ALA A 219 -32.48 1.32 39.99
CA ALA A 219 -32.80 0.79 38.66
C ALA A 219 -33.81 1.67 37.90
N TYR A 220 -34.87 2.13 38.56
CA TYR A 220 -35.85 3.06 37.98
C TYR A 220 -35.23 4.41 37.59
N GLN A 221 -34.36 4.97 38.44
CA GLN A 221 -33.64 6.21 38.16
C GLN A 221 -32.73 6.04 36.92
N LYS A 222 -32.00 4.93 36.83
CA LYS A 222 -31.18 4.59 35.67
C LYS A 222 -32.01 4.49 34.39
N ALA A 223 -33.16 3.79 34.43
CA ALA A 223 -34.06 3.67 33.30
C ALA A 223 -34.68 5.03 32.88
N THR A 224 -34.96 5.92 33.84
CA THR A 224 -35.46 7.27 33.59
C THR A 224 -34.46 8.11 32.80
N ILE A 225 -33.19 8.09 33.23
CA ILE A 225 -32.09 8.78 32.53
C ILE A 225 -31.92 8.21 31.13
N ALA A 226 -31.91 6.87 31.00
CA ALA A 226 -31.79 6.20 29.71
C ALA A 226 -32.93 6.57 28.75
N TYR A 227 -34.19 6.60 29.21
CA TYR A 227 -35.33 7.00 28.39
C TYR A 227 -35.27 8.47 27.98
N ALA A 228 -34.96 9.39 28.90
CA ALA A 228 -34.81 10.81 28.60
C ALA A 228 -33.72 11.04 27.54
N ARG A 229 -32.59 10.32 27.64
CA ARG A 229 -31.52 10.32 26.66
C ARG A 229 -31.99 9.85 25.28
N GLN A 230 -32.62 8.68 25.20
CA GLN A 230 -33.11 8.15 23.91
C GLN A 230 -34.16 9.05 23.27
N LYS A 231 -35.01 9.69 24.08
CA LYS A 231 -36.00 10.66 23.59
C LYS A 231 -35.33 11.91 22.99
N ALA A 232 -34.29 12.44 23.64
CA ALA A 232 -33.51 13.56 23.12
C ALA A 232 -32.82 13.19 21.79
N LEU A 233 -32.17 12.02 21.74
CA LEU A 233 -31.51 11.51 20.53
C LEU A 233 -32.49 11.32 19.37
N PHE A 234 -33.70 10.81 19.64
CA PHE A 234 -34.74 10.63 18.63
C PHE A 234 -35.30 11.96 18.08
N THR A 235 -35.31 13.01 18.89
CA THR A 235 -35.87 14.33 18.50
C THR A 235 -34.90 15.14 17.63
N ARG A 236 -33.59 14.81 17.65
CA ARG A 236 -32.57 15.52 16.87
C ARG A 236 -32.77 15.22 15.37
N ASN A 237 -33.00 16.27 14.58
CA ASN A 237 -33.00 16.18 13.12
C ASN A 237 -31.62 16.62 12.59
N TYR A 238 -30.93 15.77 11.84
CA TYR A 238 -29.69 16.11 11.16
C TYR A 238 -29.47 15.20 9.94
N MET A 239 -28.65 15.65 8.98
CA MET A 239 -28.27 14.83 7.84
C MET A 239 -27.31 13.74 8.29
N SER A 240 -27.53 12.49 7.88
CA SER A 240 -26.71 11.38 8.34
C SER A 240 -25.23 11.48 7.95
N PHE A 241 -24.90 12.18 6.87
CA PHE A 241 -23.53 12.44 6.46
C PHE A 241 -23.41 13.81 5.79
N ALA A 242 -22.23 14.39 5.84
CA ALA A 242 -21.92 15.68 5.21
C ALA A 242 -21.29 15.46 3.83
N VAL A 243 -21.68 16.31 2.86
CA VAL A 243 -21.04 16.36 1.55
C VAL A 243 -19.83 17.30 1.65
N ILE A 244 -18.62 16.74 1.69
CA ILE A 244 -17.35 17.49 1.75
C ILE A 244 -17.03 18.10 0.39
N ARG A 245 -17.24 17.34 -0.70
CA ARG A 245 -17.04 17.81 -2.07
C ARG A 245 -18.33 17.57 -2.85
N ASN A 246 -18.95 18.66 -3.30
CA ASN A 246 -20.16 18.60 -4.11
C ASN A 246 -19.92 17.89 -5.45
N VAL A 247 -20.98 17.31 -5.99
CA VAL A 247 -20.99 16.74 -7.34
C VAL A 247 -20.77 17.87 -8.36
N VAL A 248 -19.80 17.68 -9.26
CA VAL A 248 -19.52 18.61 -10.35
C VAL A 248 -19.54 17.86 -11.67
N VAL A 249 -20.00 18.53 -12.74
CA VAL A 249 -19.96 17.99 -14.10
C VAL A 249 -18.51 17.82 -14.55
N PRO A 250 -18.06 16.60 -14.89
CA PRO A 250 -16.69 16.36 -15.33
C PRO A 250 -16.41 17.06 -16.66
N GLN A 251 -15.30 17.80 -16.72
CA GLN A 251 -14.91 18.56 -17.91
C GLN A 251 -14.08 17.75 -18.91
N HIS A 252 -13.42 16.69 -18.44
CA HIS A 252 -12.54 15.86 -19.24
C HIS A 252 -13.00 14.41 -19.21
N SER A 253 -12.75 13.70 -20.31
CA SER A 253 -12.99 12.27 -20.38
C SER A 253 -11.87 11.51 -19.69
N ASN A 254 -12.20 10.36 -19.12
CA ASN A 254 -11.27 9.46 -18.42
C ASN A 254 -10.20 8.83 -19.34
N LYS A 255 -10.23 9.09 -20.66
CA LYS A 255 -9.25 8.55 -21.59
C LYS A 255 -7.98 9.39 -21.60
N HIS A 256 -6.90 8.83 -21.08
CA HIS A 256 -5.59 9.48 -21.08
C HIS A 256 -4.74 9.00 -22.26
N LEU A 257 -4.36 9.92 -23.16
CA LEU A 257 -3.51 9.61 -24.33
C LEU A 257 -2.19 8.96 -23.93
N ILE A 258 -1.62 9.37 -22.79
CA ILE A 258 -0.34 8.84 -22.29
C ILE A 258 -0.35 7.33 -22.07
N GLY A 259 -1.49 6.75 -21.63
CA GLY A 259 -1.62 5.31 -21.45
C GLY A 259 -1.52 4.54 -22.76
N TYR A 260 -2.16 5.04 -23.82
CA TYR A 260 -2.06 4.47 -25.17
C TYR A 260 -0.64 4.60 -25.72
N LEU A 261 -0.01 5.76 -25.54
CA LEU A 261 1.37 6.00 -25.97
C LEU A 261 2.32 4.99 -25.31
N LEU A 262 2.23 4.82 -23.99
CA LEU A 262 3.08 3.87 -23.25
C LEU A 262 2.84 2.44 -23.72
N PHE A 263 1.59 1.99 -23.79
CA PHE A 263 1.25 0.62 -24.19
C PHE A 263 1.76 0.29 -25.60
N PHE A 264 1.39 1.10 -26.60
CA PHE A 264 1.76 0.83 -27.99
C PHE A 264 3.26 0.97 -28.24
N ASN A 265 3.94 1.95 -27.63
CA ASN A 265 5.38 2.09 -27.81
C ASN A 265 6.17 0.96 -27.14
N ILE A 266 5.81 0.57 -25.91
CA ILE A 266 6.45 -0.57 -25.23
C ILE A 266 6.23 -1.84 -26.07
N PHE A 267 4.98 -2.11 -26.47
CA PHE A 267 4.65 -3.29 -27.26
C PHE A 267 5.41 -3.31 -28.60
N SER A 268 5.45 -2.19 -29.31
CA SER A 268 6.16 -2.05 -30.58
C SER A 268 7.66 -2.28 -30.46
N LEU A 269 8.30 -1.70 -29.44
CA LEU A 269 9.73 -1.89 -29.16
C LEU A 269 10.06 -3.35 -28.83
N VAL A 270 9.22 -3.99 -28.02
CA VAL A 270 9.37 -5.41 -27.65
C VAL A 270 9.18 -6.29 -28.88
N PHE A 271 8.13 -6.05 -29.68
CA PHE A 271 7.83 -6.79 -30.89
C PHE A 271 8.98 -6.71 -31.90
N VAL A 272 9.48 -5.50 -32.19
CA VAL A 272 10.60 -5.29 -33.10
C VAL A 272 11.87 -5.97 -32.58
N LYS A 273 12.14 -5.86 -31.28
CA LYS A 273 13.29 -6.54 -30.68
C LYS A 273 13.18 -8.05 -30.78
N ALA A 274 12.02 -8.61 -30.45
CA ALA A 274 11.73 -10.04 -30.52
C ALA A 274 11.85 -10.55 -31.96
N PHE A 275 11.26 -9.86 -32.94
CA PHE A 275 11.35 -10.19 -34.36
C PHE A 275 12.79 -10.17 -34.87
N MET A 276 13.58 -9.15 -34.51
CA MET A 276 14.99 -9.10 -34.88
C MET A 276 15.82 -10.21 -34.23
N LEU A 277 15.55 -10.54 -32.96
CA LEU A 277 16.22 -11.64 -32.28
C LEU A 277 15.85 -12.99 -32.88
N TYR A 278 14.58 -13.19 -33.23
CA TYR A 278 14.09 -14.37 -33.94
C TYR A 278 14.77 -14.52 -35.30
N ARG A 279 14.77 -13.46 -36.12
CA ARG A 279 15.44 -13.47 -37.43
C ARG A 279 16.96 -13.66 -37.31
N GLN A 280 17.59 -13.09 -36.29
CA GLN A 280 19.00 -13.35 -36.01
C GLN A 280 19.25 -14.79 -35.61
N ARG A 281 18.35 -15.41 -34.83
CA ARG A 281 18.44 -16.83 -34.44
C ARG A 281 18.36 -17.75 -35.66
N GLU A 282 17.41 -17.49 -36.55
CA GLU A 282 17.21 -18.24 -37.79
C GLU A 282 18.41 -18.08 -38.76
N ASN A 283 18.85 -16.84 -39.00
CA ASN A 283 19.96 -16.56 -39.92
C ASN A 283 21.34 -16.98 -39.39
N LYS A 284 21.56 -17.01 -38.06
CA LYS A 284 22.89 -17.32 -37.46
C LYS A 284 23.12 -18.78 -37.12
N GLN A 285 22.14 -19.66 -37.29
CA GLN A 285 22.45 -21.10 -37.42
C GLN A 285 23.44 -21.36 -38.57
N VAL A 286 23.61 -20.42 -39.51
CA VAL A 286 24.44 -20.61 -40.71
C VAL A 286 25.84 -19.95 -40.66
N VAL A 287 26.11 -18.89 -39.87
CA VAL A 287 27.36 -18.09 -40.08
C VAL A 287 28.13 -17.58 -38.84
N THR A 288 27.58 -17.47 -37.62
CA THR A 288 28.39 -16.97 -36.47
C THR A 288 28.02 -17.63 -35.14
N LYS A 289 29.04 -18.08 -34.39
CA LYS A 289 29.00 -18.66 -33.02
C LYS A 289 28.36 -17.72 -31.97
N LYS A 290 27.06 -17.42 -32.07
CA LYS A 290 26.24 -16.92 -30.96
C LYS A 290 25.31 -18.04 -30.54
N TYR A 291 25.68 -18.75 -29.50
CA TYR A 291 24.89 -19.86 -29.00
C TYR A 291 23.82 -19.34 -28.03
N TYR A 292 22.61 -19.87 -28.14
CA TYR A 292 21.57 -19.68 -27.15
C TYR A 292 21.73 -20.77 -26.09
N SER A 293 21.70 -20.41 -24.81
CA SER A 293 21.81 -21.39 -23.74
C SER A 293 20.44 -22.03 -23.46
N ASN A 294 20.38 -23.36 -23.41
CA ASN A 294 19.22 -24.10 -22.88
C ASN A 294 19.21 -24.15 -21.33
N ASP A 295 20.19 -23.51 -20.68
CA ASP A 295 20.21 -23.32 -19.22
C ASP A 295 18.98 -22.51 -18.81
N LEU A 296 18.15 -23.05 -17.90
CA LEU A 296 16.97 -22.40 -17.35
C LEU A 296 17.28 -21.59 -16.07
N GLY A 297 18.56 -21.27 -15.85
CA GLY A 297 19.01 -20.46 -14.73
C GLY A 297 19.15 -21.25 -13.43
N ASP A 298 19.62 -20.56 -12.41
CA ASP A 298 19.75 -21.08 -11.04
C ASP A 298 18.52 -20.73 -10.20
N ILE A 299 18.54 -21.08 -8.90
CA ILE A 299 17.45 -20.78 -7.96
C ILE A 299 17.14 -19.28 -7.86
N PHE A 300 18.12 -18.43 -8.15
CA PHE A 300 17.99 -16.98 -8.16
C PHE A 300 17.58 -16.44 -9.53
N ALA A 301 17.25 -17.27 -10.53
CA ALA A 301 16.62 -16.78 -11.75
C ALA A 301 15.28 -16.10 -11.41
N PRO A 302 14.85 -15.07 -12.17
CA PRO A 302 13.71 -14.26 -11.75
C PRO A 302 12.42 -15.06 -11.57
N TRP A 303 12.14 -15.97 -12.51
CA TRP A 303 10.96 -16.83 -12.50
C TRP A 303 11.00 -17.84 -11.35
N THR A 304 12.14 -18.50 -11.12
CA THR A 304 12.27 -19.46 -10.01
C THR A 304 12.18 -18.78 -8.67
N LEU A 305 12.85 -17.63 -8.51
CA LEU A 305 12.86 -16.86 -7.27
C LEU A 305 11.44 -16.39 -6.93
N SER A 306 10.75 -15.79 -7.91
CA SER A 306 9.40 -15.29 -7.69
C SER A 306 8.41 -16.42 -7.36
N LEU A 307 8.45 -17.53 -8.11
CA LEU A 307 7.63 -18.71 -7.82
C LEU A 307 7.94 -19.30 -6.45
N LEU A 308 9.20 -19.39 -6.05
CA LEU A 308 9.62 -19.95 -4.76
C LEU A 308 9.07 -19.14 -3.60
N ILE A 309 9.19 -17.81 -3.65
CA ILE A 309 8.70 -16.92 -2.58
C ILE A 309 7.18 -17.03 -2.44
N TRP A 310 6.45 -16.94 -3.55
CA TRP A 310 4.99 -17.03 -3.52
C TRP A 310 4.50 -18.43 -3.16
N SER A 311 5.23 -19.48 -3.53
CA SER A 311 4.89 -20.86 -3.12
C SER A 311 5.10 -21.07 -1.62
N ILE A 312 6.21 -20.57 -1.05
CA ILE A 312 6.45 -20.62 0.39
C ILE A 312 5.34 -19.88 1.14
N LEU A 313 4.96 -18.70 0.68
CA LEU A 313 3.86 -17.95 1.28
C LEU A 313 2.52 -18.65 1.10
N GLY A 314 2.24 -19.23 -0.06
CA GLY A 314 1.03 -20.01 -0.29
C GLY A 314 0.92 -21.22 0.64
N ILE A 315 2.04 -21.90 0.90
CA ILE A 315 2.12 -22.98 1.89
C ILE A 315 1.82 -22.45 3.30
N ILE A 316 2.48 -21.35 3.71
CA ILE A 316 2.23 -20.74 5.04
C ILE A 316 0.76 -20.37 5.20
N ILE A 317 0.17 -19.73 4.19
CA ILE A 317 -1.24 -19.35 4.16
C ILE A 317 -2.16 -20.58 4.30
N ALA A 318 -1.85 -21.68 3.60
CA ALA A 318 -2.65 -22.89 3.67
C ALA A 318 -2.64 -23.55 5.05
N PHE A 319 -1.52 -23.45 5.78
CA PHE A 319 -1.35 -24.05 7.12
C PHE A 319 -1.69 -23.10 8.29
N SER A 320 -1.93 -21.82 8.03
CA SER A 320 -2.18 -20.78 9.05
C SER A 320 -3.53 -20.09 8.90
N SER A 321 -4.48 -20.75 8.23
CA SER A 321 -5.81 -20.20 7.91
C SER A 321 -6.68 -19.85 9.12
N ASP A 322 -6.40 -20.39 10.30
CA ASP A 322 -7.14 -20.09 11.53
C ASP A 322 -6.66 -18.82 12.26
N ILE A 323 -5.53 -18.22 11.85
CA ILE A 323 -4.87 -17.12 12.60
C ILE A 323 -5.34 -15.73 12.15
N ILE A 324 -5.74 -15.58 10.88
CA ILE A 324 -6.00 -14.28 10.24
C ILE A 324 -7.26 -14.37 9.37
N ASP A 325 -7.91 -13.22 9.15
CA ASP A 325 -9.09 -13.10 8.28
C ASP A 325 -8.91 -13.82 6.93
N PRO A 326 -10.00 -14.41 6.39
CA PRO A 326 -9.93 -15.14 5.14
C PRO A 326 -9.49 -14.23 3.98
N ILE A 327 -8.53 -14.74 3.20
CA ILE A 327 -8.02 -14.03 2.02
C ILE A 327 -9.11 -13.96 0.95
N GLN A 328 -9.37 -12.75 0.43
CA GLN A 328 -10.38 -12.53 -0.60
C GLN A 328 -9.93 -13.05 -1.97
N ASP A 329 -10.90 -13.50 -2.79
CA ASP A 329 -10.69 -14.02 -4.17
C ASP A 329 -9.92 -13.07 -5.09
N VAL A 330 -10.04 -11.77 -4.84
CA VAL A 330 -9.30 -10.71 -5.54
C VAL A 330 -7.79 -10.97 -5.46
N PHE A 331 -7.27 -11.38 -4.29
CA PHE A 331 -5.85 -11.68 -4.15
C PHE A 331 -5.45 -12.89 -5.00
N TYR A 332 -6.19 -14.01 -4.90
CA TYR A 332 -5.89 -15.24 -5.64
C TYR A 332 -5.91 -15.04 -7.16
N THR A 333 -6.86 -14.24 -7.65
CA THR A 333 -6.95 -13.88 -9.07
C THR A 333 -5.72 -13.09 -9.50
N ASN A 334 -5.37 -12.03 -8.76
CA ASN A 334 -4.26 -11.15 -9.12
C ASN A 334 -2.90 -11.83 -9.00
N ILE A 335 -2.67 -12.66 -7.97
CA ILE A 335 -1.40 -13.38 -7.84
C ILE A 335 -1.21 -14.42 -8.96
N SER A 336 -2.29 -15.09 -9.38
CA SER A 336 -2.26 -16.03 -10.49
C SER A 336 -1.90 -15.33 -11.80
N VAL A 337 -2.55 -14.20 -12.08
CA VAL A 337 -2.26 -13.35 -13.25
C VAL A 337 -0.82 -12.84 -13.22
N TRP A 338 -0.38 -12.34 -12.06
CA TRP A 338 0.97 -11.84 -11.86
C TRP A 338 2.01 -12.92 -12.15
N LEU A 339 1.91 -14.08 -11.49
CA LEU A 339 2.85 -15.19 -11.66
C LEU A 339 2.87 -15.72 -13.09
N ALA A 340 1.71 -15.93 -13.71
CA ALA A 340 1.63 -16.47 -15.07
C ALA A 340 2.32 -15.55 -16.08
N ILE A 341 2.00 -14.25 -16.05
CA ILE A 341 2.54 -13.29 -17.03
C ILE A 341 4.01 -13.00 -16.73
N PHE A 342 4.38 -12.76 -15.47
CA PHE A 342 5.75 -12.47 -15.07
C PHE A 342 6.70 -13.61 -15.46
N THR A 343 6.35 -14.86 -15.14
CA THR A 343 7.20 -16.01 -15.43
C THR A 343 7.33 -16.25 -16.93
N ALA A 344 6.22 -16.25 -17.67
CA ALA A 344 6.21 -16.45 -19.11
C ALA A 344 7.07 -15.40 -19.83
N THR A 345 6.92 -14.12 -19.47
CA THR A 345 7.65 -13.02 -20.10
C THR A 345 9.12 -12.98 -19.70
N SER A 346 9.44 -13.30 -18.44
CA SER A 346 10.82 -13.33 -17.94
C SER A 346 11.64 -14.46 -18.59
N ILE A 347 11.10 -15.68 -18.61
CA ILE A 347 11.72 -16.84 -19.27
C ILE A 347 11.89 -16.57 -20.76
N SER A 348 10.82 -16.11 -21.43
CA SER A 348 10.86 -15.83 -22.87
C SER A 348 11.93 -14.79 -23.21
N THR A 349 12.01 -13.71 -22.44
CA THR A 349 13.00 -12.65 -22.66
C THR A 349 14.42 -13.18 -22.46
N TYR A 350 14.64 -13.97 -21.41
CA TYR A 350 15.94 -14.56 -21.14
C TYR A 350 16.38 -15.51 -22.26
N LEU A 351 15.50 -16.41 -22.72
CA LEU A 351 15.79 -17.42 -23.74
C LEU A 351 16.00 -16.80 -25.13
N LEU A 352 15.25 -15.76 -25.48
CA LEU A 352 15.35 -15.10 -26.78
C LEU A 352 16.64 -14.27 -26.94
N MET A 353 17.30 -13.94 -25.84
CA MET A 353 18.50 -13.11 -25.88
C MET A 353 19.79 -13.94 -26.01
N PRO A 354 20.79 -13.43 -26.76
CA PRO A 354 22.00 -14.17 -27.04
C PRO A 354 22.83 -14.40 -25.77
N ALA A 355 23.33 -15.63 -25.60
CA ALA A 355 24.25 -15.98 -24.51
C ALA A 355 25.70 -15.86 -24.96
N ASN A 356 26.60 -15.54 -24.03
CA ASN A 356 28.03 -15.53 -24.26
C ASN A 356 28.66 -16.83 -23.70
N GLN A 357 29.22 -17.69 -24.55
CA GLN A 357 29.79 -18.98 -24.13
C GLN A 357 31.16 -18.86 -23.45
N ASP A 358 31.88 -17.77 -23.65
CA ASP A 358 33.23 -17.59 -23.09
C ASP A 358 33.21 -17.40 -21.57
N ILE A 359 32.04 -17.15 -20.98
CA ILE A 359 31.86 -16.91 -19.56
C ILE A 359 31.43 -18.21 -18.89
N LYS A 360 32.43 -18.96 -18.42
CA LYS A 360 32.21 -20.13 -17.55
C LYS A 360 31.53 -19.68 -16.24
N THR A 361 30.62 -20.51 -15.73
CA THR A 361 29.75 -20.25 -14.58
C THR A 361 30.50 -19.72 -13.35
N GLY A 362 30.02 -18.60 -12.78
CA GLY A 362 30.52 -17.99 -11.54
C GLY A 362 31.31 -16.71 -11.77
N VAL A 363 30.74 -15.57 -11.39
CA VAL A 363 31.41 -14.26 -11.50
C VAL A 363 32.40 -14.11 -10.33
N LYS A 364 33.71 -14.18 -10.60
CA LYS A 364 34.75 -13.95 -9.58
C LYS A 364 34.78 -12.52 -9.05
N GLY A 365 34.39 -11.55 -9.88
CA GLY A 365 34.26 -10.14 -9.52
C GLY A 365 34.10 -9.25 -10.74
N ILE A 366 33.71 -8.00 -10.51
CA ILE A 366 33.48 -7.02 -11.58
C ILE A 366 34.64 -6.01 -11.71
N LYS A 367 34.79 -5.43 -12.89
CA LYS A 367 35.62 -4.25 -13.12
C LYS A 367 34.77 -3.00 -12.87
N ILE A 368 35.28 -2.09 -12.04
CA ILE A 368 34.65 -0.79 -11.75
C ILE A 368 35.66 0.33 -11.88
N ASN A 369 35.14 1.55 -12.06
CA ASN A 369 35.89 2.78 -11.97
C ASN A 369 36.21 3.10 -10.51
N ILE A 370 37.45 2.81 -10.09
CA ILE A 370 37.88 2.99 -8.71
C ILE A 370 37.90 4.47 -8.29
N THR A 371 38.14 5.39 -9.22
CA THR A 371 38.18 6.83 -8.93
C THR A 371 36.81 7.33 -8.52
N ILE A 372 35.78 7.02 -9.32
CA ILE A 372 34.39 7.40 -9.02
C ILE A 372 33.92 6.70 -7.74
N PHE A 373 34.23 5.42 -7.59
CA PHE A 373 33.92 4.68 -6.36
C PHE A 373 34.52 5.37 -5.12
N ASN A 374 35.80 5.78 -5.17
CA ASN A 374 36.45 6.44 -4.04
C ASN A 374 35.89 7.84 -3.75
N ILE A 375 35.50 8.61 -4.78
CA ILE A 375 34.83 9.92 -4.61
C ILE A 375 33.50 9.74 -3.87
N LEU A 376 32.67 8.82 -4.36
CA LEU A 376 31.37 8.53 -3.72
C LEU A 376 31.55 7.93 -2.32
N PHE A 377 32.57 7.09 -2.12
CA PHE A 377 32.92 6.54 -0.81
C PHE A 377 33.29 7.65 0.18
N PHE A 378 34.14 8.59 -0.21
CA PHE A 378 34.49 9.73 0.63
C PHE A 378 33.26 10.59 0.95
N LEU A 379 32.41 10.86 -0.04
CA LEU A 379 31.15 11.56 0.16
C LEU A 379 30.24 10.83 1.16
N SER A 380 30.11 9.50 1.04
CA SER A 380 29.34 8.65 1.96
C SER A 380 29.87 8.74 3.41
N MET A 381 31.19 8.74 3.60
CA MET A 381 31.82 8.85 4.93
C MET A 381 31.59 10.22 5.60
N ILE A 382 31.29 11.27 4.82
CA ILE A 382 30.94 12.60 5.36
C ILE A 382 29.43 12.73 5.56
N MET A 383 28.66 12.34 4.55
CA MET A 383 27.21 12.52 4.53
C MET A 383 26.51 11.68 5.59
N THR A 384 26.96 10.44 5.83
CA THR A 384 26.30 9.53 6.78
C THR A 384 26.41 10.04 8.22
N PRO A 385 27.59 10.42 8.74
CA PRO A 385 27.70 11.03 10.08
C PRO A 385 26.95 12.36 10.21
N LEU A 386 26.97 13.21 9.18
CA LEU A 386 26.21 14.46 9.19
C LEU A 386 24.69 14.21 9.26
N TYR A 387 24.20 13.22 8.51
CA TYR A 387 22.80 12.81 8.57
C TYR A 387 22.42 12.29 9.96
N MET A 388 23.23 11.41 10.53
CA MET A 388 23.05 10.91 11.91
C MET A 388 23.04 12.05 12.93
N TYR A 389 23.96 13.01 12.81
CA TYR A 389 24.04 14.16 13.69
C TYR A 389 22.81 15.06 13.59
N GLN A 390 22.28 15.27 12.38
CA GLN A 390 21.06 16.05 12.20
C GLN A 390 19.84 15.37 12.84
N ILE A 391 19.69 14.06 12.64
CA ILE A 391 18.61 13.28 13.28
C ILE A 391 18.76 13.35 14.79
N TYR A 392 19.95 13.09 15.31
CA TYR A 392 20.24 13.19 16.74
C TYR A 392 19.86 14.57 17.28
N LYS A 393 20.31 15.64 16.63
CA LYS A 393 20.01 17.02 17.05
C LYS A 393 18.50 17.28 17.14
N ILE A 394 17.72 16.84 16.15
CA ILE A 394 16.27 17.04 16.14
C ILE A 394 15.61 16.21 17.25
N VAL A 395 16.01 14.95 17.38
CA VAL A 395 15.45 14.01 18.36
C VAL A 395 15.74 14.45 19.80
N THR A 396 16.94 14.98 20.07
CA THR A 396 17.30 15.50 21.40
C THR A 396 16.73 16.87 21.74
N MET A 397 16.05 17.53 20.79
CA MET A 397 15.21 18.69 21.15
C MET A 397 13.97 18.26 21.95
N PHE A 398 13.59 16.98 21.85
CA PHE A 398 12.57 16.33 22.67
C PHE A 398 13.21 15.63 23.87
N ASP A 399 12.42 15.19 24.85
CA ASP A 399 12.94 14.53 26.07
C ASP A 399 13.83 13.33 25.70
N SER A 400 15.03 13.30 26.28
CA SER A 400 16.08 12.32 25.96
C SER A 400 15.79 10.91 26.48
N LYS A 401 14.82 10.77 27.39
CA LYS A 401 14.41 9.47 27.94
C LYS A 401 13.72 8.57 26.92
N ASP A 402 13.09 9.15 25.89
CA ASP A 402 12.31 8.46 24.85
C ASP A 402 12.92 8.58 23.45
N LEU A 403 14.26 8.58 23.35
CA LEU A 403 15.00 8.78 22.10
C LEU A 403 14.50 7.90 20.93
N MET A 404 14.18 6.62 21.19
CA MET A 404 13.71 5.68 20.19
C MET A 404 12.31 6.02 19.66
N ASN A 405 11.41 6.48 20.54
CA ASN A 405 10.06 6.93 20.17
C ASN A 405 10.11 8.26 19.40
N ASN A 406 10.96 9.18 19.84
CA ASN A 406 11.18 10.47 19.15
C ASN A 406 11.78 10.26 17.74
N MET A 407 12.71 9.32 17.57
CA MET A 407 13.23 8.92 16.25
C MET A 407 12.12 8.36 15.35
N ARG A 408 11.18 7.60 15.91
CA ARG A 408 10.03 7.07 15.16
C ARG A 408 9.10 8.19 14.73
N GLU A 409 8.78 9.11 15.63
CA GLU A 409 7.90 10.24 15.30
C GLU A 409 8.54 11.13 14.21
N LEU A 410 9.84 11.38 14.29
CA LEU A 410 10.57 12.06 13.22
C LEU A 410 10.56 11.28 11.91
N ALA A 411 10.71 9.95 11.94
CA ALA A 411 10.67 9.14 10.73
C ALA A 411 9.28 9.12 10.07
N VAL A 412 8.20 9.31 10.84
CA VAL A 412 6.82 9.29 10.34
C VAL A 412 6.35 10.69 9.92
N ASN A 413 6.64 11.71 10.72
CA ASN A 413 6.10 13.07 10.58
C ASN A 413 7.15 14.13 10.21
N GLY A 414 8.42 13.74 10.14
CA GLY A 414 9.53 14.65 9.90
C GLY A 414 9.66 15.12 8.46
N ASN A 415 10.01 16.38 8.29
CA ASN A 415 10.35 16.93 6.97
C ASN A 415 11.70 16.40 6.48
N GLY A 416 11.82 16.20 5.17
CA GLY A 416 13.05 15.71 4.54
C GLY A 416 14.28 16.59 4.79
N HIS A 417 15.44 15.96 4.94
CA HIS A 417 16.71 16.61 5.33
C HIS A 417 17.48 17.24 4.14
N GLY A 418 16.76 17.75 3.13
CA GLY A 418 17.34 18.42 1.98
C GLY A 418 18.34 17.54 1.20
N PHE A 419 19.57 18.05 1.00
CA PHE A 419 20.62 17.34 0.26
C PHE A 419 21.06 16.02 0.94
N LEU A 420 20.86 15.86 2.25
CA LEU A 420 21.28 14.64 2.93
C LEU A 420 20.39 13.43 2.61
N ASN A 421 19.23 13.63 1.97
CA ASN A 421 18.39 12.54 1.48
C ASN A 421 19.10 11.65 0.43
N TYR A 422 20.13 12.17 -0.25
CA TYR A 422 20.93 11.38 -1.21
C TYR A 422 21.87 10.37 -0.53
N THR A 423 22.03 10.43 0.80
CA THR A 423 22.91 9.52 1.56
C THR A 423 22.53 8.05 1.33
N MET A 424 21.23 7.73 1.36
CA MET A 424 20.72 6.38 1.09
C MET A 424 21.17 5.87 -0.27
N VAL A 425 20.93 6.68 -1.30
CA VAL A 425 21.16 6.33 -2.70
C VAL A 425 22.65 6.07 -2.96
N ILE A 426 23.52 6.91 -2.40
CA ILE A 426 24.97 6.76 -2.48
C ILE A 426 25.43 5.49 -1.76
N ASN A 427 25.00 5.30 -0.50
CA ASN A 427 25.41 4.15 0.33
C ASN A 427 25.01 2.83 -0.34
N GLN A 428 23.78 2.74 -0.85
CA GLN A 428 23.28 1.54 -1.53
C GLN A 428 23.99 1.29 -2.87
N ALA A 429 24.31 2.33 -3.65
CA ALA A 429 25.08 2.17 -4.89
C ALA A 429 26.50 1.66 -4.63
N LEU A 430 27.15 2.15 -3.57
CA LEU A 430 28.46 1.67 -3.11
C LEU A 430 28.40 0.23 -2.60
N LEU A 431 27.34 -0.15 -1.90
CA LEU A 431 27.13 -1.52 -1.43
C LEU A 431 27.05 -2.50 -2.61
N LEU A 432 26.17 -2.21 -3.57
CA LEU A 432 25.95 -3.06 -4.74
C LEU A 432 27.22 -3.24 -5.58
N THR A 433 28.02 -2.19 -5.75
CA THR A 433 29.24 -2.24 -6.57
C THR A 433 30.46 -2.76 -5.79
N GLY A 434 30.59 -2.38 -4.52
CA GLY A 434 31.73 -2.72 -3.65
C GLY A 434 31.79 -4.21 -3.33
N LEU A 435 30.65 -4.84 -3.01
CA LEU A 435 30.58 -6.29 -2.73
C LEU A 435 31.04 -7.12 -3.93
N TRP A 436 30.61 -6.75 -5.14
CA TRP A 436 31.04 -7.43 -6.37
C TRP A 436 32.49 -7.15 -6.77
N ARG A 437 33.11 -6.10 -6.25
CA ARG A 437 34.52 -5.78 -6.52
C ARG A 437 35.50 -6.50 -5.59
N PHE A 438 35.08 -6.98 -4.43
CA PHE A 438 35.89 -7.85 -3.55
C PHE A 438 36.48 -9.05 -4.35
N PRO A 439 37.70 -9.54 -4.10
CA PRO A 439 38.73 -9.10 -3.15
C PRO A 439 39.61 -7.95 -3.64
N TYR A 440 39.36 -7.38 -4.83
CA TYR A 440 40.15 -6.27 -5.37
C TYR A 440 39.93 -4.92 -4.66
N LEU A 441 39.02 -4.90 -3.69
CA LEU A 441 38.74 -3.77 -2.82
C LEU A 441 39.05 -4.20 -1.38
N PRO A 442 39.71 -3.35 -0.58
CA PRO A 442 40.11 -3.73 0.77
C PRO A 442 38.90 -3.95 1.67
N LYS A 443 38.97 -4.96 2.55
CA LYS A 443 37.87 -5.37 3.44
C LYS A 443 37.31 -4.21 4.27
N TRP A 444 38.17 -3.32 4.78
CA TRP A 444 37.76 -2.19 5.60
C TRP A 444 36.80 -1.25 4.87
N LYS A 445 36.99 -0.99 3.56
CA LYS A 445 36.07 -0.16 2.78
C LYS A 445 34.68 -0.78 2.68
N ILE A 446 34.61 -2.10 2.51
CA ILE A 446 33.33 -2.83 2.45
C ILE A 446 32.64 -2.77 3.81
N ILE A 447 33.39 -2.97 4.91
CA ILE A 447 32.87 -2.86 6.27
C ILE A 447 32.34 -1.45 6.53
N CYS A 448 33.06 -0.40 6.12
CA CYS A 448 32.59 0.98 6.23
C CYS A 448 31.30 1.22 5.43
N VAL A 449 31.21 0.74 4.18
CA VAL A 449 29.98 0.88 3.36
C VAL A 449 28.80 0.17 4.00
N VAL A 450 28.98 -1.05 4.51
CA VAL A 450 27.94 -1.79 5.25
C VAL A 450 27.56 -1.02 6.51
N GLY A 451 28.53 -0.53 7.28
CA GLY A 451 28.32 0.29 8.47
C GLY A 451 27.51 1.55 8.17
N CYS A 452 27.79 2.25 7.07
CA CYS A 452 27.02 3.42 6.66
C CYS A 452 25.60 3.10 6.21
N CYS A 453 25.37 1.95 5.56
CA CYS A 453 24.01 1.49 5.24
C CYS A 453 23.22 1.18 6.53
N LEU A 454 23.84 0.48 7.49
CA LEU A 454 23.20 0.14 8.76
C LEU A 454 22.96 1.37 9.64
N ALA A 455 23.91 2.30 9.70
CA ALA A 455 23.74 3.56 10.42
C ALA A 455 22.55 4.34 9.86
N TYR A 456 22.44 4.46 8.53
CA TYR A 456 21.29 5.10 7.89
C TYR A 456 19.96 4.38 8.22
N ALA A 457 19.94 3.05 8.19
CA ALA A 457 18.76 2.25 8.51
C ALA A 457 18.28 2.47 9.95
N ILE A 458 19.22 2.55 10.91
CA ILE A 458 18.93 2.85 12.32
C ILE A 458 18.40 4.28 12.45
N ALA A 459 19.01 5.25 11.77
CA ALA A 459 18.62 6.66 11.83
C ALA A 459 17.15 6.88 11.46
N ASN A 460 16.69 6.21 10.40
CA ASN A 460 15.33 6.35 9.87
C ASN A 460 14.35 5.27 10.34
N MET A 461 14.74 4.41 11.28
CA MET A 461 13.91 3.27 11.72
C MET A 461 13.41 2.37 10.58
N GLU A 462 14.21 2.23 9.51
CA GLU A 462 13.79 1.58 8.27
C GLU A 462 14.21 0.10 8.23
N LYS A 463 13.25 -0.83 8.23
CA LYS A 463 13.52 -2.27 8.12
C LYS A 463 14.01 -2.70 6.74
N LEU A 464 13.56 -2.05 5.66
CA LEU A 464 13.88 -2.42 4.28
C LEU A 464 15.38 -2.33 3.96
N THR A 465 16.08 -1.33 4.47
CA THR A 465 17.53 -1.19 4.27
C THR A 465 18.32 -2.33 4.95
N PHE A 466 17.86 -2.87 6.08
CA PHE A 466 18.47 -4.07 6.68
C PHE A 466 18.31 -5.30 5.77
N PHE A 467 17.11 -5.52 5.22
CA PHE A 467 16.85 -6.61 4.27
C PHE A 467 17.70 -6.46 3.00
N LEU A 468 17.86 -5.23 2.48
CA LEU A 468 18.73 -4.96 1.34
C LEU A 468 20.17 -5.37 1.64
N VAL A 469 20.74 -4.93 2.77
CA VAL A 469 22.11 -5.29 3.16
C VAL A 469 22.25 -6.81 3.31
N PHE A 470 21.32 -7.45 4.00
CA PHE A 470 21.32 -8.90 4.19
C PHE A 470 21.26 -9.66 2.86
N ILE A 471 20.21 -9.43 2.06
CA ILE A 471 19.97 -10.16 0.81
C ILE A 471 21.13 -9.95 -0.17
N THR A 472 21.64 -8.73 -0.30
CA THR A 472 22.76 -8.45 -1.22
C THR A 472 24.05 -9.16 -0.82
N ILE A 473 24.42 -9.16 0.48
CA ILE A 473 25.61 -9.88 0.96
C ILE A 473 25.49 -11.37 0.69
N PHE A 474 24.39 -12.00 1.11
CA PHE A 474 24.22 -13.44 0.97
C PHE A 474 24.10 -13.88 -0.50
N PHE A 475 23.40 -13.11 -1.34
CA PHE A 475 23.34 -13.36 -2.77
C PHE A 475 24.72 -13.31 -3.43
N VAL A 476 25.53 -12.29 -3.14
CA VAL A 476 26.89 -12.16 -3.70
C VAL A 476 27.79 -13.32 -3.24
N LEU A 477 27.72 -13.71 -1.97
CA LEU A 477 28.49 -14.84 -1.44
C LEU A 477 28.07 -16.18 -2.07
N PHE A 478 26.78 -16.36 -2.34
CA PHE A 478 26.24 -17.54 -3.03
C PHE A 478 26.70 -17.62 -4.47
N GLU A 479 26.58 -16.53 -5.24
CA GLU A 479 27.02 -16.50 -6.64
C GLU A 479 28.53 -16.73 -6.79
N ARG A 480 29.31 -16.33 -5.79
CA ARG A 480 30.74 -16.61 -5.70
C ARG A 480 31.06 -18.04 -5.26
N ARG A 481 30.05 -18.85 -4.97
CA ARG A 481 30.15 -20.23 -4.47
C ARG A 481 30.94 -20.35 -3.15
N ILE A 482 30.93 -19.29 -2.34
CA ILE A 482 31.56 -19.29 -1.00
C ILE A 482 30.64 -19.96 0.01
N ILE A 483 29.34 -19.70 -0.09
CA ILE A 483 28.31 -20.28 0.79
C ILE A 483 27.34 -21.16 -0.01
N LYS A 484 26.65 -22.06 0.70
CA LYS A 484 25.58 -22.89 0.14
C LYS A 484 24.22 -22.31 0.51
N LEU A 485 23.16 -22.70 -0.21
CA LEU A 485 21.78 -22.26 0.03
C LEU A 485 21.33 -22.46 1.49
N ARG A 486 21.70 -23.60 2.11
CA ARG A 486 21.40 -23.89 3.53
C ARG A 486 21.86 -22.80 4.49
N THR A 487 23.00 -22.16 4.21
CA THR A 487 23.54 -21.09 5.05
C THR A 487 22.67 -19.84 4.97
N ILE A 488 22.15 -19.51 3.77
CA ILE A 488 21.23 -18.39 3.57
C ILE A 488 19.95 -18.61 4.37
N VAL A 489 19.38 -19.82 4.30
CA VAL A 489 18.14 -20.17 5.03
C VAL A 489 18.33 -20.05 6.53
N ILE A 490 19.41 -20.62 7.08
CA ILE A 490 19.70 -20.54 8.53
C ILE A 490 19.88 -19.10 8.98
N CYS A 491 20.67 -18.30 8.25
CA CYS A 491 20.87 -16.89 8.57
C CYS A 491 19.58 -16.06 8.42
N GLY A 492 18.71 -16.41 7.47
CA GLY A 492 17.40 -15.77 7.31
C GLY A 492 16.49 -16.02 8.50
N ILE A 493 16.43 -17.27 8.99
CA ILE A 493 15.69 -17.62 10.21
C ILE A 493 16.23 -16.86 11.42
N LEU A 494 17.56 -16.80 11.59
CA LEU A 494 18.18 -16.04 12.68
C LEU A 494 17.86 -14.54 12.62
N LEU A 495 17.80 -13.97 11.41
CA LEU A 495 17.43 -12.57 11.22
C LEU A 495 15.97 -12.31 11.59
N ILE A 496 15.05 -13.22 11.26
CA ILE A 496 13.65 -13.14 11.68
C ILE A 496 13.53 -13.25 13.20
N ILE A 497 14.22 -14.20 13.83
CA ILE A 497 14.25 -14.35 15.29
C ILE A 497 14.80 -13.07 15.94
N GLY A 498 15.85 -12.48 15.35
CA GLY A 498 16.40 -11.20 15.80
C GLY A 498 15.36 -10.07 15.76
N PHE A 499 14.56 -9.98 14.70
CA PHE A 499 13.47 -9.02 14.62
C PHE A 499 12.32 -9.29 15.61
N TYR A 500 12.02 -10.56 15.88
CA TYR A 500 11.05 -10.94 16.90
C TYR A 500 11.51 -10.50 18.30
N ILE A 501 12.77 -10.79 18.67
CA ILE A 501 13.36 -10.35 19.95
C ILE A 501 13.38 -8.82 20.05
N PHE A 502 13.76 -8.14 18.97
CA PHE A 502 13.74 -6.67 18.92
C PHE A 502 12.32 -6.10 19.04
N ASN A 503 11.30 -6.80 18.54
CA ASN A 503 9.92 -6.39 18.71
C ASN A 503 9.46 -6.56 20.17
N LEU A 504 9.83 -7.66 20.83
CA LEU A 504 9.57 -7.90 22.25
C LEU A 504 10.26 -6.88 23.16
N SER A 505 11.48 -6.44 22.83
CA SER A 505 12.19 -5.44 23.64
C SER A 505 11.56 -4.04 23.59
N ARG A 506 10.52 -3.85 22.76
CA ARG A 506 9.84 -2.57 22.53
C ARG A 506 8.43 -2.51 23.14
N SER A 507 7.91 -3.59 23.72
CA SER A 507 6.56 -3.58 24.28
C SER A 507 6.53 -2.81 25.60
N ASP A 508 5.80 -1.69 25.65
CA ASP A 508 5.45 -1.02 26.89
C ASP A 508 4.58 -1.94 27.77
N SER A 509 4.75 -1.84 29.08
CA SER A 509 4.16 -2.73 30.09
C SER A 509 2.63 -2.77 30.13
N ASP A 510 1.97 -1.81 29.46
CA ASP A 510 0.55 -1.46 29.66
C ASP A 510 -0.38 -1.93 28.54
N SER A 511 0.13 -2.60 27.50
CA SER A 511 -0.71 -3.23 26.46
C SER A 511 -0.78 -4.76 26.65
N ASP A 512 -1.88 -5.25 27.22
CA ASP A 512 -2.14 -6.69 27.45
C ASP A 512 -2.08 -7.53 26.15
N TYR A 513 -2.22 -6.88 24.99
CA TYR A 513 -2.28 -7.53 23.68
C TYR A 513 -0.93 -8.06 23.16
N GLN A 514 0.21 -7.51 23.59
CA GLN A 514 1.53 -7.91 23.06
C GLN A 514 2.27 -8.94 23.90
N LYS A 515 1.87 -9.14 25.17
CA LYS A 515 2.56 -10.05 26.12
C LYS A 515 2.45 -11.54 25.78
N ASN A 516 1.48 -11.94 24.94
CA ASN A 516 1.20 -13.36 24.62
C ASN A 516 1.42 -13.74 23.15
N THR A 517 2.07 -12.90 22.34
CA THR A 517 2.28 -13.23 20.92
C THR A 517 3.36 -14.31 20.76
N SER A 518 2.98 -15.46 20.21
CA SER A 518 3.95 -16.50 19.88
C SER A 518 4.78 -16.08 18.66
N ILE A 519 5.93 -16.72 18.42
CA ILE A 519 6.72 -16.48 17.21
C ILE A 519 5.94 -16.84 15.92
N LEU A 520 4.98 -17.77 16.03
CA LEU A 520 4.10 -18.16 14.93
C LEU A 520 3.12 -17.02 14.61
N ASP A 521 2.56 -16.39 15.63
CA ASP A 521 1.67 -15.23 15.48
C ASP A 521 2.45 -14.05 14.89
N PHE A 522 3.69 -13.82 15.35
CA PHE A 522 4.58 -12.82 14.76
C PHE A 522 4.83 -13.08 13.27
N LEU A 523 5.17 -14.31 12.90
CA LEU A 523 5.38 -14.69 11.51
C LEU A 523 4.11 -14.57 10.67
N GLY A 524 2.97 -15.03 11.18
CA GLY A 524 1.67 -14.88 10.53
C GLY A 524 1.35 -13.41 10.28
N MET A 525 1.51 -12.54 11.28
CA MET A 525 1.28 -11.11 11.13
C MET A 525 2.14 -10.47 10.02
N TYR A 526 3.43 -10.75 9.95
CA TYR A 526 4.31 -10.09 8.96
C TYR A 526 4.27 -10.73 7.56
N LEU A 527 3.97 -12.02 7.44
CA LEU A 527 3.95 -12.73 6.15
C LEU A 527 2.56 -12.81 5.52
N MET A 528 1.50 -12.86 6.32
CA MET A 528 0.12 -13.06 5.84
C MET A 528 -0.74 -11.80 5.88
N SER A 529 -0.47 -10.84 6.78
CA SER A 529 -1.20 -9.55 6.74
C SER A 529 -1.12 -8.85 5.38
N PRO A 530 0.00 -8.89 4.63
CA PRO A 530 0.06 -8.16 3.38
C PRO A 530 -0.81 -8.74 2.23
N PRO A 531 -0.86 -10.07 1.99
CA PRO A 531 -1.85 -10.70 1.12
C PRO A 531 -3.31 -10.42 1.51
N VAL A 532 -3.62 -10.42 2.81
CA VAL A 532 -5.00 -10.20 3.26
C VAL A 532 -5.38 -8.73 3.09
N ALA A 533 -4.51 -7.81 3.50
CA ALA A 533 -4.68 -6.37 3.26
C ALA A 533 -4.85 -6.06 1.76
N PHE A 534 -4.11 -6.75 0.88
CA PHE A 534 -4.32 -6.64 -0.57
C PHE A 534 -5.74 -7.02 -0.99
N GLY A 535 -6.37 -8.03 -0.36
CA GLY A 535 -7.76 -8.39 -0.61
C GLY A 535 -8.74 -7.23 -0.34
N HIS A 536 -8.46 -6.38 0.64
CA HIS A 536 -9.28 -5.22 0.96
C HIS A 536 -9.05 -4.01 0.04
N LEU A 537 -8.01 -4.03 -0.81
CA LEU A 537 -7.74 -2.92 -1.72
C LEU A 537 -8.88 -2.69 -2.71
N ARG A 538 -9.07 -1.42 -3.04
CA ARG A 538 -9.99 -0.94 -4.08
C ARG A 538 -9.21 -0.05 -5.05
N ARG A 539 -9.82 0.21 -6.21
CA ARG A 539 -9.23 1.13 -7.18
C ARG A 539 -9.24 2.55 -6.63
N THR A 540 -8.15 3.27 -6.84
CA THR A 540 -8.07 4.69 -6.49
C THR A 540 -8.92 5.47 -7.49
N ILE A 541 -9.80 6.32 -6.96
CA ILE A 541 -10.54 7.31 -7.73
C ILE A 541 -9.64 8.53 -7.90
N SER A 542 -9.08 8.71 -9.09
CA SER A 542 -8.25 9.86 -9.42
C SER A 542 -8.43 10.31 -10.87
N ASP A 543 -8.22 11.60 -11.11
CA ASP A 543 -8.30 12.20 -12.45
C ASP A 543 -7.01 11.99 -13.27
N SER A 544 -5.97 11.40 -12.67
CA SER A 544 -4.64 11.25 -13.28
C SER A 544 -4.35 9.81 -13.67
N PHE A 545 -3.74 9.61 -14.84
CA PHE A 545 -3.38 8.27 -15.31
C PHE A 545 -2.34 7.60 -14.40
N CYS A 546 -2.67 6.41 -13.89
CA CYS A 546 -1.82 5.65 -12.96
C CYS A 546 -1.28 6.52 -11.81
N SER A 547 -2.20 7.15 -11.07
CA SER A 547 -1.85 8.08 -10.01
C SER A 547 -1.01 7.45 -8.90
N GLU A 548 -1.16 6.15 -8.61
CA GLU A 548 -0.42 5.44 -7.57
C GLU A 548 0.95 4.99 -8.08
N SER A 549 1.04 4.39 -9.27
CA SER A 549 2.32 3.89 -9.79
C SER A 549 3.24 5.01 -10.30
N LEU A 550 2.70 6.16 -10.70
CA LEU A 550 3.46 7.28 -11.29
C LEU A 550 3.41 8.56 -10.45
N TRP A 551 2.94 8.48 -9.20
CA TRP A 551 2.75 9.64 -8.32
C TRP A 551 4.00 10.52 -8.21
N THR A 552 5.18 9.90 -8.06
CA THR A 552 6.46 10.61 -7.97
C THR A 552 6.72 11.43 -9.23
N ILE A 553 6.43 10.89 -10.41
CA ILE A 553 6.60 11.61 -11.67
C ILE A 553 5.72 12.86 -11.65
N TYR A 554 4.45 12.73 -11.27
CA TYR A 554 3.54 13.87 -11.18
C TYR A 554 3.99 14.91 -10.14
N ALA A 555 4.48 14.48 -8.97
CA ALA A 555 4.99 15.38 -7.96
C ALA A 555 6.19 16.21 -8.48
N TYR A 556 7.11 15.58 -9.20
CA TYR A 556 8.25 16.27 -9.82
C TYR A 556 7.82 17.16 -10.99
N THR A 557 6.92 16.71 -11.88
CA THR A 557 6.47 17.52 -13.02
C THR A 557 5.69 18.73 -12.57
N ASN A 558 4.80 18.60 -11.58
CA ASN A 558 4.00 19.72 -11.08
C ASN A 558 4.89 20.77 -10.43
N ARG A 559 5.92 20.33 -9.68
CA ARG A 559 6.95 21.22 -9.12
C ARG A 559 7.76 21.94 -10.21
N LEU A 560 8.10 21.27 -11.30
CA LEU A 560 8.84 21.85 -12.41
C LEU A 560 7.99 22.81 -13.25
N MET A 561 6.72 22.49 -13.47
CA MET A 561 5.81 23.27 -14.31
C MET A 561 5.12 24.41 -13.55
N GLY A 562 5.40 24.57 -12.25
CA GLY A 562 4.80 25.63 -11.42
C GLY A 562 3.30 25.46 -11.17
N SER A 563 2.73 24.29 -11.50
CA SER A 563 1.34 23.97 -11.21
C SER A 563 1.24 23.64 -9.73
N GLY A 564 0.63 24.52 -8.93
CA GLY A 564 0.39 24.33 -7.50
C GLY A 564 -0.54 23.14 -7.14
N SER A 565 -0.97 22.36 -8.13
CA SER A 565 -1.74 21.12 -7.93
C SER A 565 -0.84 20.03 -7.35
N ILE A 566 -0.75 19.95 -6.03
CA ILE A 566 -0.10 18.84 -5.33
C ILE A 566 -1.04 17.65 -5.43
N ILE A 567 -0.67 16.60 -6.18
CA ILE A 567 -1.30 15.30 -5.99
C ILE A 567 -0.89 14.89 -4.59
N GLN A 568 -1.83 14.92 -3.65
CA GLN A 568 -1.62 14.43 -2.29
C GLN A 568 -1.49 12.92 -2.38
N HIS A 569 -0.25 12.43 -2.38
CA HIS A 569 0.04 11.03 -2.11
C HIS A 569 0.48 10.95 -0.65
N GLU A 570 -0.14 10.08 0.13
CA GLU A 570 0.30 9.84 1.49
C GLU A 570 1.59 9.00 1.46
N ASP A 571 2.65 9.43 2.14
CA ASP A 571 3.95 8.72 2.14
C ASP A 571 3.86 7.30 2.71
N PHE A 572 2.82 7.02 3.49
CA PHE A 572 2.49 5.71 4.01
C PHE A 572 1.15 5.23 3.46
N GLY A 573 1.07 3.93 3.13
CA GLY A 573 -0.20 3.31 2.81
C GLY A 573 -1.19 3.41 3.97
N GLU A 574 -2.48 3.50 3.65
CA GLU A 574 -3.51 3.45 4.68
C GLU A 574 -3.41 2.15 5.48
N PHE A 575 -3.50 2.28 6.81
CA PHE A 575 -3.54 1.14 7.70
C PHE A 575 -4.88 0.43 7.58
N VAL A 576 -4.84 -0.87 7.33
CA VAL A 576 -6.00 -1.76 7.37
C VAL A 576 -5.81 -2.70 8.54
N TYR A 577 -6.88 -2.89 9.31
CA TYR A 577 -6.87 -3.83 10.42
C TYR A 577 -7.16 -5.23 9.88
N VAL A 578 -6.16 -6.10 9.93
CA VAL A 578 -6.32 -7.50 9.57
C VAL A 578 -5.37 -8.35 10.41
N PRO A 579 -5.86 -9.14 11.37
CA PRO A 579 -6.31 -8.79 12.73
C PRO A 579 -5.42 -7.82 13.55
N MET A 580 -4.44 -7.17 12.94
CA MET A 580 -3.66 -6.07 13.49
C MET A 580 -3.49 -4.99 12.42
N PRO A 581 -3.27 -3.71 12.78
CA PRO A 581 -3.08 -2.66 11.79
C PRO A 581 -1.81 -2.91 10.96
N THR A 582 -1.97 -3.06 9.65
CA THR A 582 -0.87 -3.17 8.68
C THR A 582 -1.01 -2.11 7.57
N ASN A 583 0.10 -1.55 7.14
CA ASN A 583 0.19 -0.60 6.00
C ASN A 583 0.97 -1.18 4.82
N VAL A 584 1.27 -2.47 4.90
CA VAL A 584 2.08 -3.23 3.94
C VAL A 584 1.14 -4.16 3.18
N TYR A 585 1.37 -4.29 1.89
CA TYR A 585 0.50 -5.03 0.98
C TYR A 585 1.35 -5.95 0.12
N THR A 586 1.29 -5.86 -1.20
CA THR A 586 2.17 -6.66 -2.05
C THR A 586 2.73 -5.77 -3.14
N ILE A 587 3.70 -6.28 -3.90
CA ILE A 587 4.20 -5.62 -5.11
C ILE A 587 3.08 -5.22 -6.09
N MET A 588 1.92 -5.88 -6.03
CA MET A 588 0.79 -5.64 -6.92
C MET A 588 -0.07 -4.43 -6.52
N LYS A 589 0.10 -3.88 -5.31
CA LYS A 589 -0.75 -2.81 -4.74
C LYS A 589 -0.97 -1.63 -5.69
N PRO A 590 0.07 -0.87 -6.08
CA PRO A 590 -0.15 0.34 -6.89
C PRO A 590 -0.74 0.01 -8.26
N PHE A 591 -0.36 -1.14 -8.83
CA PHE A 591 -0.84 -1.59 -10.13
C PHE A 591 -2.33 -1.95 -10.10
N TYR A 592 -2.78 -2.58 -9.01
CA TYR A 592 -4.19 -2.89 -8.80
C TYR A 592 -5.00 -1.65 -8.48
N GLN A 593 -4.49 -0.74 -7.65
CA GLN A 593 -5.19 0.51 -7.34
C GLN A 593 -5.39 1.38 -8.58
N ASP A 594 -4.42 1.42 -9.50
CA ASP A 594 -4.53 2.19 -10.74
C ASP A 594 -5.55 1.59 -11.75
N LEU A 595 -5.34 0.33 -12.15
CA LEU A 595 -6.05 -0.27 -13.30
C LEU A 595 -6.67 -1.64 -12.98
N GLY A 596 -6.79 -2.00 -11.70
CA GLY A 596 -7.27 -3.30 -11.27
C GLY A 596 -6.37 -4.43 -11.79
N THR A 597 -6.97 -5.58 -12.10
CA THR A 597 -6.25 -6.76 -12.59
C THR A 597 -5.55 -6.53 -13.94
N ILE A 598 -6.04 -5.61 -14.77
CA ILE A 598 -5.36 -5.23 -16.03
C ILE A 598 -4.02 -4.54 -15.72
N GLY A 599 -3.98 -3.69 -14.69
CA GLY A 599 -2.75 -3.08 -14.21
C GLY A 599 -1.75 -4.12 -13.73
N VAL A 600 -2.20 -5.05 -12.88
CA VAL A 600 -1.37 -6.16 -12.40
C VAL A 600 -0.77 -6.96 -13.56
N ALA A 601 -1.57 -7.29 -14.59
CA ALA A 601 -1.10 -7.98 -15.78
C ALA A 601 -0.06 -7.17 -16.57
N PHE A 602 -0.31 -5.89 -16.80
CA PHE A 602 0.58 -5.00 -17.55
C PHE A 602 1.94 -4.81 -16.86
N TYR A 603 1.93 -4.56 -15.54
CA TYR A 603 3.16 -4.41 -14.78
C TYR A 603 3.88 -5.73 -14.56
N ALA A 604 3.18 -6.87 -14.44
CA ALA A 604 3.80 -8.20 -14.46
C ALA A 604 4.59 -8.44 -15.76
N PHE A 605 4.03 -8.03 -16.91
CA PHE A 605 4.69 -8.08 -18.21
C PHE A 605 5.95 -7.20 -18.23
N ILE A 606 5.88 -5.95 -17.76
CA ILE A 606 7.06 -5.06 -17.68
C ILE A 606 8.14 -5.65 -16.77
N TYR A 607 7.75 -6.11 -15.57
CA TYR A 607 8.66 -6.74 -14.62
C TYR A 607 9.35 -7.96 -15.22
N GLY A 608 8.61 -8.84 -15.90
CA GLY A 608 9.19 -10.02 -16.53
C GLY A 608 10.17 -9.66 -17.65
N LEU A 609 9.82 -8.72 -18.54
CA LEU A 609 10.73 -8.22 -19.58
C LEU A 609 12.04 -7.66 -18.99
N VAL A 610 11.92 -6.77 -17.99
CA VAL A 610 13.05 -6.07 -17.39
C VAL A 610 13.96 -7.06 -16.64
N THR A 611 13.37 -7.91 -15.79
CA THR A 611 14.12 -8.90 -15.00
C THR A 611 14.80 -9.94 -15.89
N GLY A 612 14.11 -10.49 -16.90
CA GLY A 612 14.67 -11.46 -17.84
C GLY A 612 15.84 -10.87 -18.65
N PHE A 613 15.70 -9.61 -19.10
CA PHE A 613 16.78 -8.89 -19.80
C PHE A 613 18.01 -8.66 -18.92
N ILE A 614 17.80 -8.17 -17.71
CA ILE A 614 18.89 -7.83 -16.78
C ILE A 614 19.58 -9.10 -16.30
N TYR A 615 18.81 -10.17 -16.01
CA TYR A 615 19.38 -11.46 -15.68
C TYR A 615 20.26 -12.00 -16.81
N ARG A 616 19.82 -11.93 -18.07
CA ARG A 616 20.67 -12.32 -19.20
C ARG A 616 21.94 -11.46 -19.29
N LYS A 617 21.84 -10.14 -19.09
CA LYS A 617 23.01 -9.26 -19.03
C LYS A 617 23.97 -9.66 -17.91
N ALA A 618 23.46 -10.02 -16.74
CA ALA A 618 24.25 -10.47 -15.61
C ALA A 618 24.99 -11.78 -15.92
N ARG A 619 24.30 -12.77 -16.50
CA ARG A 619 24.89 -14.05 -16.95
C ARG A 619 25.92 -13.87 -18.06
N ASN A 620 25.75 -12.85 -18.90
CA ASN A 620 26.75 -12.46 -19.90
C ASN A 620 27.90 -11.62 -19.33
N GLY A 621 28.07 -11.56 -18.00
CA GLY A 621 29.21 -10.93 -17.31
C GLY A 621 29.22 -9.40 -17.35
N ASN A 622 28.11 -8.75 -17.71
CA ASN A 622 28.05 -7.30 -17.73
C ASN A 622 28.04 -6.74 -16.29
N ALA A 623 29.02 -5.91 -15.93
CA ALA A 623 29.17 -5.37 -14.58
C ALA A 623 27.92 -4.64 -14.07
N PHE A 624 27.32 -3.77 -14.90
CA PHE A 624 26.08 -3.07 -14.55
C PHE A 624 24.91 -4.04 -14.40
N GLY A 625 24.79 -5.00 -15.33
CA GLY A 625 23.76 -6.04 -15.27
C GLY A 625 23.83 -6.86 -13.99
N ILE A 626 25.02 -7.26 -13.55
CA ILE A 626 25.26 -8.00 -12.30
C ILE A 626 24.80 -7.18 -11.08
N CYS A 627 25.22 -5.92 -10.97
CA CYS A 627 24.84 -5.04 -9.86
C CYS A 627 23.33 -4.75 -9.85
N MET A 628 22.76 -4.43 -11.01
CA MET A 628 21.33 -4.17 -11.15
C MET A 628 20.51 -5.42 -10.83
N TYR A 629 20.96 -6.60 -11.27
CA TYR A 629 20.30 -7.85 -10.94
C TYR A 629 20.34 -8.16 -9.44
N THR A 630 21.44 -7.83 -8.77
CA THR A 630 21.56 -7.99 -7.31
C THR A 630 20.51 -7.16 -6.57
N TYR A 631 20.26 -5.94 -7.03
CA TYR A 631 19.16 -5.12 -6.50
C TYR A 631 17.78 -5.72 -6.82
N LEU A 632 17.59 -6.26 -8.03
CA LEU A 632 16.34 -6.94 -8.40
C LEU A 632 16.10 -8.22 -7.59
N VAL A 633 17.13 -8.96 -7.18
CA VAL A 633 16.98 -10.09 -6.27
C VAL A 633 16.40 -9.63 -4.94
N PHE A 634 16.85 -8.49 -4.40
CA PHE A 634 16.23 -7.88 -3.22
C PHE A 634 14.76 -7.51 -3.47
N VAL A 635 14.44 -6.82 -4.58
CA VAL A 635 13.06 -6.44 -4.92
C VAL A 635 12.16 -7.67 -5.06
N LEU A 636 12.59 -8.69 -5.80
CA LEU A 636 11.84 -9.93 -5.99
C LEU A 636 11.70 -10.71 -4.68
N THR A 637 12.71 -10.68 -3.81
CA THR A 637 12.63 -11.29 -2.46
C THR A 637 11.57 -10.60 -1.60
N MET A 638 11.48 -9.27 -1.68
CA MET A 638 10.53 -8.45 -0.93
C MET A 638 9.17 -8.25 -1.62
N GLN A 639 8.90 -8.94 -2.73
CA GLN A 639 7.68 -8.74 -3.54
C GLN A 639 6.36 -9.02 -2.79
N PHE A 640 6.42 -9.80 -1.71
CA PHE A 640 5.27 -10.10 -0.87
C PHE A 640 4.97 -9.00 0.16
N PHE A 641 5.90 -8.07 0.33
CA PHE A 641 5.86 -7.02 1.32
C PHE A 641 5.48 -5.70 0.65
N ASP A 642 6.27 -5.24 -0.33
CA ASP A 642 6.02 -3.91 -0.92
C ASP A 642 6.51 -3.77 -2.36
N GLU A 643 6.01 -2.74 -3.05
CA GLU A 643 6.46 -2.32 -4.36
C GLU A 643 7.59 -1.28 -4.21
N LEU A 644 8.81 -1.65 -4.61
CA LEU A 644 10.03 -0.88 -4.30
C LEU A 644 10.59 -0.07 -5.47
N ILE A 645 9.99 -0.15 -6.66
CA ILE A 645 10.53 0.48 -7.88
C ILE A 645 9.63 1.63 -8.35
N PHE A 646 8.35 1.37 -8.59
CA PHE A 646 7.37 2.33 -9.11
C PHE A 646 6.92 3.34 -8.05
N VAL A 647 6.80 2.93 -6.79
CA VAL A 647 6.53 3.87 -5.68
C VAL A 647 7.72 4.83 -5.45
N ALA A 648 8.94 4.41 -5.81
CA ALA A 648 10.18 5.16 -5.57
C ALA A 648 11.04 5.35 -6.85
N ILE A 649 10.39 5.69 -7.98
CA ILE A 649 11.07 5.82 -9.30
C ILE A 649 12.29 6.74 -9.24
N PRO A 650 12.24 7.95 -8.66
CA PRO A 650 13.40 8.85 -8.61
C PRO A 650 14.59 8.24 -7.88
N GLN A 651 14.37 7.65 -6.70
CA GLN A 651 15.41 7.02 -5.89
C GLN A 651 15.99 5.79 -6.60
N PHE A 652 15.13 5.00 -7.26
CA PHE A 652 15.56 3.86 -8.08
C PHE A 652 16.45 4.31 -9.25
N LEU A 653 16.02 5.31 -10.02
CA LEU A 653 16.77 5.82 -11.17
C LEU A 653 18.10 6.44 -10.75
N GLN A 654 18.13 7.23 -9.67
CA GLN A 654 19.37 7.82 -9.15
C GLN A 654 20.36 6.73 -8.70
N ARG A 655 19.88 5.71 -7.98
CA ARG A 655 20.72 4.57 -7.54
C ARG A 655 21.29 3.82 -8.74
N MET A 656 20.45 3.50 -9.73
CA MET A 656 20.89 2.80 -10.94
C MET A 656 21.82 3.65 -11.79
N PHE A 657 21.63 4.97 -11.84
CA PHE A 657 22.54 5.88 -12.51
C PHE A 657 23.92 5.91 -11.86
N LEU A 658 24.01 5.98 -10.52
CA LEU A 658 25.28 5.90 -9.82
C LEU A 658 25.98 4.56 -10.05
N VAL A 659 25.25 3.44 -9.97
CA VAL A 659 25.78 2.10 -10.28
C VAL A 659 26.30 2.04 -11.72
N TYR A 660 25.54 2.59 -12.68
CA TYR A 660 25.95 2.64 -14.09
C TYR A 660 27.27 3.39 -14.28
N ILE A 661 27.40 4.59 -13.69
CA ILE A 661 28.62 5.39 -13.76
C ILE A 661 29.80 4.67 -13.13
N ILE A 662 29.64 4.06 -11.95
CA ILE A 662 30.70 3.30 -11.28
C ILE A 662 31.17 2.12 -12.16
N CYS A 663 30.26 1.49 -12.90
CA CYS A 663 30.59 0.40 -13.81
C CYS A 663 31.24 0.86 -15.14
N GLN A 664 31.33 2.16 -15.43
CA GLN A 664 31.94 2.66 -16.66
C GLN A 664 33.47 2.73 -16.57
N ASN A 665 34.15 1.92 -17.39
CA ASN A 665 35.61 1.90 -17.47
C ASN A 665 36.20 2.95 -18.45
N LYS A 666 35.35 3.67 -19.20
CA LYS A 666 35.78 4.65 -20.22
C LYS A 666 36.00 6.06 -19.67
N ILE A 667 35.47 6.37 -18.49
CA ILE A 667 35.56 7.70 -17.89
C ILE A 667 36.86 7.78 -17.08
N LYS A 668 37.88 8.47 -17.59
CA LYS A 668 39.11 8.76 -16.84
C LYS A 668 39.05 10.20 -16.34
N PHE A 669 39.05 10.39 -15.02
CA PHE A 669 39.27 11.70 -14.43
C PHE A 669 40.78 11.91 -14.25
N THR A 670 41.36 12.79 -15.05
CA THR A 670 42.78 13.16 -14.94
C THR A 670 42.87 14.44 -14.11
N ILE A 671 43.15 14.31 -12.82
CA ILE A 671 43.45 15.48 -11.98
C ILE A 671 44.85 15.96 -12.35
N HIS A 672 44.94 17.00 -13.18
CA HIS A 672 46.21 17.66 -13.45
C HIS A 672 46.67 18.40 -12.20
N LYS A 673 47.69 17.85 -11.53
CA LYS A 673 48.39 18.55 -10.47
C LYS A 673 49.24 19.62 -11.14
N SER A 674 48.76 20.87 -11.16
CA SER A 674 49.55 22.03 -11.59
C SER A 674 50.76 22.19 -10.64
N ARG A 675 51.87 21.51 -10.97
CA ARG A 675 53.19 21.96 -10.54
C ARG A 675 53.61 23.04 -11.53
N GLY A 676 53.78 24.25 -11.03
CA GLY A 676 54.19 25.39 -11.83
C GLY A 676 55.44 25.09 -12.64
N SER A 677 55.35 25.25 -13.96
CA SER A 677 56.18 26.17 -14.74
C SER A 677 55.87 25.98 -16.22
N ARG A 678 55.55 27.13 -16.85
CA ARG A 678 55.68 27.51 -18.27
C ARG A 678 55.31 26.48 -19.35
N SER A 679 54.23 26.84 -20.04
CA SER A 679 54.00 26.73 -21.49
C SER A 679 54.38 25.43 -22.18
N LEU A 680 53.39 24.69 -22.66
CA LEU A 680 53.05 24.68 -24.08
C LEU A 680 51.68 24.00 -24.26
N GLN A 681 51.00 24.38 -25.34
CA GLN A 681 49.69 23.92 -25.78
C GLN A 681 49.54 22.39 -25.76
N ILE A 682 48.29 21.89 -25.73
CA ILE A 682 47.70 20.98 -26.72
C ILE A 682 46.27 20.57 -26.29
N GLU A 683 45.46 20.34 -27.32
CA GLU A 683 44.10 19.78 -27.47
C GLU A 683 43.54 18.83 -26.40
#